data_AF-A0A822EY71-F1
#
_entry.id   AF-A0A822EY71-F1
#
_cell.length_a   1.000
_cell.length_b   1.000
_cell.length_c   1.000
_cell.angle_alpha   90.00
_cell.angle_beta   90.00
_cell.angle_gamma   90.00
#
_symmetry.space_group_name_H-M   'P 1'
#
loop_
_entity.id
_entity.type
_entity.pdbx_description
1 polymer ?
#
loop_
_entity_poly.entity_id
_entity_poly.type
_entity_poly.pdbx_seq_one_letter_code
_entity_poly.pdbx_strand_id
1 'polypeptide(L)'
;NSQLRCTFDRPILGEYYSYENGLESHTSFKKNGDINRLFYRRESGRGATANIITVLDNHALGECVYLNWKANPFQHIFKHHYQLIYRDKKKSCYQCYEIYNRTRNILQIRKSECDEVTSLSTNQMNIQDLCLTINEEAEFDTLFLKTYSAEECRATIYGTYHFTYEFREGGIGLCDNSISRLVSCPDPGTPFEAVNERFWMTYGYCRDLVSSIDAQPLYQCLGHWINDKGDIFTGIANERVGTERWYDKFRCMLTRKDQPRWFAKSLFAECSRLYSPTDGPEKVIITPIIPEIPTSNCFFPNNFTGEWINTANINAKTIINSTHIYEISRVNNRGWLRETYYICQQTSRSQYLVKSVTTGECFSYYICFDFKDRHHNILRYRKSKSFMSNVYDNLSKRDPLYEVCSWISFGNDANWKYQVFVLNPPSPIECPFTGMWIFKQVGQTNSLIRTRIRGGITPRPRDHGWYISCDPKYMVSQWTICKDETKSMLVDREYCRQLDPYGTPIGVYEQPDYIYQCAGYWREDSRSYLITYDRDEPYINLKCWVYERIDLFKIYLSRSAGSFCGFNQTSESYTSQDGADLKIELNEAERIHDDCPIRYDDGRNPWQIIDEFLFYYSSGSIVFYSYYLIILSLFFVFFNTFHIIFKKISSNMLTKFESKSARVKGLSFHSKRPWILASLHSGIIQLWDYRMKTLIDKFDEHDGPVRGIHFHNAQPLFVSGGDDYKIKVWNYKTRKCLFTLLGHLDYIRTTFFHHEYPWIISASDDQTIRIWN
;
A
#
# COMPACT_ATOMS: atom_id res chain seq x y z
N ASN A 1 24.27 61.85 21.71
CA ASN A 1 22.81 61.80 21.52
C ASN A 1 22.46 61.11 20.21
N SER A 2 22.42 59.79 20.23
CA SER A 2 21.64 58.97 19.28
C SER A 2 21.21 57.73 20.08
N GLN A 3 20.00 57.76 20.62
CA GLN A 3 19.38 56.61 21.28
C GLN A 3 19.19 55.50 20.23
N LEU A 4 20.16 54.60 20.10
CA LEU A 4 19.96 53.30 19.45
C LEU A 4 19.10 52.46 20.40
N ARG A 5 17.78 52.71 20.42
CA ARG A 5 16.83 51.80 21.06
C ARG A 5 16.75 50.56 20.20
N CYS A 6 17.17 49.42 20.73
CA CYS A 6 16.97 48.14 20.07
C CYS A 6 15.47 47.90 19.87
N THR A 7 15.06 47.58 18.66
CA THR A 7 13.69 47.15 18.36
C THR A 7 13.69 45.65 18.14
N PHE A 8 13.00 44.90 19.00
CA PHE A 8 12.84 43.45 18.80
C PHE A 8 11.80 43.15 17.72
N ASP A 9 12.13 42.20 16.84
CA ASP A 9 11.20 41.69 15.84
C ASP A 9 10.12 40.80 16.47
N ARG A 10 9.00 40.62 15.74
CA ARG A 10 7.87 39.78 16.14
C ARG A 10 8.21 38.40 16.72
N PRO A 11 9.20 37.62 16.22
CA PRO A 11 9.47 36.28 16.75
C PRO A 11 10.04 36.23 18.18
N ILE A 12 10.62 37.31 18.70
CA ILE A 12 11.21 37.33 20.06
C ILE A 12 10.24 37.95 21.08
N LEU A 13 9.27 38.74 20.62
CA LEU A 13 8.33 39.44 21.49
C LEU A 13 7.43 38.46 22.27
N GLY A 14 7.32 38.68 23.58
CA GLY A 14 6.47 37.86 24.43
C GLY A 14 6.94 37.80 25.88
N GLU A 15 6.17 37.09 26.70
CA GLU A 15 6.58 36.69 28.04
C GLU A 15 7.01 35.23 28.04
N TYR A 16 8.21 34.98 28.57
CA TYR A 16 8.83 33.67 28.62
C TYR A 16 9.03 33.22 30.07
N TYR A 17 9.02 31.91 30.25
CA TYR A 17 9.32 31.21 31.49
C TYR A 17 10.53 30.30 31.28
N SER A 18 11.48 30.31 32.22
CA SER A 18 12.50 29.28 32.32
C SER A 18 12.69 28.86 33.78
N TYR A 19 13.22 27.66 33.95
CA TYR A 19 13.69 27.15 35.23
C TYR A 19 15.10 26.65 35.02
N GLU A 20 16.04 27.08 35.86
CA GLU A 20 17.46 26.72 35.76
C GLU A 20 18.09 26.69 37.15
N ASN A 21 18.81 25.61 37.47
CA ASN A 21 19.63 25.52 38.68
C ASN A 21 18.86 25.81 39.98
N GLY A 22 17.57 25.48 40.03
CA GLY A 22 16.73 25.74 41.20
C GLY A 22 16.10 27.14 41.25
N LEU A 23 16.26 27.95 40.20
CA LEU A 23 15.74 29.32 40.10
C LEU A 23 14.68 29.41 39.00
N GLU A 24 13.53 29.97 39.35
CA GLU A 24 12.47 30.30 38.38
C GLU A 24 12.71 31.69 37.81
N SER A 25 12.67 31.84 36.49
CA SER A 25 12.85 33.13 35.83
C SER A 25 11.72 33.45 34.85
N HIS A 26 11.18 34.67 34.97
CA HIS A 26 10.17 35.22 34.06
C HIS A 26 10.78 36.38 33.28
N THR A 27 10.87 36.24 31.96
CA THR A 27 11.52 37.22 31.07
C THR A 27 10.49 37.80 30.10
N SER A 28 10.36 39.13 30.05
CA SER A 28 9.47 39.82 29.11
C SER A 28 10.29 40.65 28.13
N PHE A 29 10.12 40.37 26.83
CA PHE A 29 10.73 41.14 25.74
C PHE A 29 9.69 42.09 25.13
N LYS A 30 9.91 43.40 25.29
CA LYS A 30 8.99 44.44 24.79
C LYS A 30 9.51 45.09 23.52
N LYS A 31 8.59 45.52 22.65
CA LYS A 31 8.91 46.16 21.35
C LYS A 31 9.86 47.37 21.45
N ASN A 32 9.84 48.08 22.58
CA ASN A 32 10.65 49.28 22.81
C ASN A 32 12.12 48.97 23.20
N GLY A 33 12.52 47.69 23.27
CA GLY A 33 13.87 47.28 23.66
C GLY A 33 14.04 47.01 25.16
N ASP A 34 12.97 47.19 25.95
CA ASP A 34 12.96 46.91 27.38
C ASP A 34 12.88 45.40 27.63
N ILE A 35 13.75 44.91 28.51
CA ILE A 35 13.74 43.54 28.99
C ILE A 35 13.54 43.54 30.50
N ASN A 36 12.45 42.91 30.94
CA ASN A 36 12.15 42.74 32.35
C ASN A 36 12.36 41.27 32.72
N ARG A 37 13.31 40.99 33.63
CA ARG A 37 13.53 39.64 34.17
C ARG A 37 13.25 39.63 35.67
N LEU A 38 12.41 38.69 36.12
CA LEU A 38 12.06 38.47 37.52
C LEU A 38 12.53 37.08 37.94
N PHE A 39 13.20 36.99 39.07
CA PHE A 39 13.73 35.73 39.61
C PHE A 39 13.05 35.36 40.93
N TYR A 40 12.66 34.10 41.03
CA TYR A 40 12.07 33.53 42.23
C TYR A 40 12.90 32.34 42.71
N ARG A 41 13.13 32.24 44.02
CA ARG A 41 13.74 31.06 44.65
C ARG A 41 12.74 30.45 45.61
N ARG A 42 12.73 29.12 45.63
CA ARG A 42 11.88 28.36 46.54
C ARG A 42 12.73 27.89 47.72
N GLU A 43 12.32 28.24 48.93
CA GLU A 43 12.87 27.66 50.16
C GLU A 43 11.94 26.56 50.66
N SER A 44 12.49 25.37 50.88
CA SER A 44 11.74 24.25 51.47
C SER A 44 11.65 24.43 52.98
N GLY A 45 10.49 24.88 53.47
CA GLY A 45 10.16 24.82 54.89
C GLY A 45 9.99 23.37 55.36
N ARG A 46 10.48 23.03 56.55
CA ARG A 46 10.18 21.75 57.21
C ARG A 46 8.69 21.72 57.61
N GLY A 47 7.86 21.10 56.77
CA GLY A 47 6.43 20.87 57.05
C GLY A 47 5.59 21.01 55.78
N ALA A 48 4.75 20.01 55.49
CA ALA A 48 4.08 19.78 54.20
C ALA A 48 3.07 20.84 53.72
N THR A 49 3.04 22.04 54.29
CA THR A 49 2.13 23.12 53.89
C THR A 49 2.72 24.51 54.14
N ALA A 50 3.73 24.91 53.36
CA ALA A 50 4.03 26.31 53.03
C ALA A 50 5.20 26.37 52.03
N ASN A 51 4.91 26.60 50.74
CA ASN A 51 5.94 27.03 49.79
C ASN A 51 6.04 28.55 49.90
N ILE A 52 7.03 29.06 50.64
CA ILE A 52 7.31 30.49 50.65
C ILE A 52 8.14 30.77 49.39
N ILE A 53 7.52 31.44 48.41
CA ILE A 53 8.22 31.95 47.22
C ILE A 53 8.90 33.24 47.66
N THR A 54 10.21 33.23 47.87
CA THR A 54 10.97 34.46 48.11
C THR A 54 11.37 35.06 46.78
N VAL A 55 10.97 36.31 46.56
CA VAL A 55 11.44 37.08 45.41
C VAL A 55 12.88 37.50 45.71
N LEU A 56 13.84 36.90 45.00
CA LEU A 56 15.25 37.20 45.22
C LEU A 56 15.63 38.57 44.64
N ASP A 57 15.11 38.90 43.47
CA ASP A 57 15.37 40.15 42.78
C ASP A 57 14.12 40.58 42.00
N ASN A 58 13.37 41.52 42.58
CA ASN A 58 12.44 42.33 41.81
C ASN A 58 13.27 43.37 41.06
N HIS A 59 13.21 43.33 39.72
CA HIS A 59 13.76 44.32 38.80
C HIS A 59 15.26 44.22 38.49
N ALA A 60 15.65 43.22 37.69
CA ALA A 60 16.64 43.48 36.64
C ALA A 60 15.91 44.23 35.49
N LEU A 61 15.62 45.51 35.72
CA LEU A 61 15.12 46.43 34.70
C LEU A 61 16.35 46.86 33.89
N GLY A 62 16.55 46.25 32.75
CA GLY A 62 17.69 46.58 31.90
C GLY A 62 17.27 46.96 30.50
N GLU A 63 18.11 47.79 29.91
CA GLU A 63 17.90 48.32 28.57
C GLU A 63 18.79 47.55 27.61
N CYS A 64 18.25 47.22 26.44
CA CYS A 64 19.07 46.79 25.33
C CYS A 64 19.91 47.96 24.83
N VAL A 65 21.23 47.77 24.82
CA VAL A 65 22.21 48.78 24.34
C VAL A 65 22.60 48.50 22.90
N TYR A 66 22.67 47.22 22.53
CA TYR A 66 23.06 46.80 21.20
C TYR A 66 22.33 45.50 20.83
N LEU A 67 21.77 45.46 19.62
CA LEU A 67 21.15 44.28 19.04
C LEU A 67 21.68 44.12 17.62
N ASN A 68 22.24 42.95 17.32
CA ASN A 68 22.68 42.62 15.98
C ASN A 68 22.18 41.24 15.57
N TRP A 69 21.88 41.11 14.30
CA TRP A 69 21.46 39.86 13.68
C TRP A 69 22.65 39.31 12.90
N LYS A 70 23.24 38.21 13.37
CA LYS A 70 24.35 37.55 12.69
C LYS A 70 23.88 36.27 12.01
N ALA A 71 24.24 36.12 10.74
CA ALA A 71 24.24 34.83 10.07
C ALA A 71 25.53 34.10 10.47
N ASN A 72 25.44 32.84 10.90
CA ASN A 72 26.62 32.06 11.26
C ASN A 72 27.04 31.20 10.05
N PRO A 73 28.15 31.49 9.35
CA PRO A 73 28.52 30.79 8.13
C PRO A 73 29.14 29.40 8.36
N PHE A 74 29.49 29.03 9.61
CA PHE A 74 30.28 27.83 9.91
C PHE A 74 29.51 26.68 10.60
N GLN A 75 28.23 26.85 10.94
CA GLN A 75 27.38 25.77 11.46
C GLN A 75 26.27 25.44 10.46
N HIS A 76 26.26 24.20 9.96
CA HIS A 76 25.29 23.73 8.97
C HIS A 76 23.82 23.72 9.46
N ILE A 77 23.57 23.92 10.76
CA ILE A 77 22.23 23.81 11.38
C ILE A 77 21.70 25.17 11.89
N PHE A 78 22.57 26.11 12.26
CA PHE A 78 22.19 27.39 12.88
C PHE A 78 22.30 28.56 11.91
N LYS A 79 21.29 28.76 11.05
CA LYS A 79 21.39 29.78 10.00
C LYS A 79 21.49 31.22 10.56
N HIS A 80 20.85 31.54 11.70
CA HIS A 80 20.82 32.90 12.26
C HIS A 80 20.62 32.91 13.79
N HIS A 81 21.30 33.82 14.51
CA HIS A 81 21.06 34.11 15.94
C HIS A 81 21.13 35.62 16.21
N TYR A 82 20.52 36.08 17.30
CA TYR A 82 20.58 37.47 17.74
C TYR A 82 21.63 37.64 18.83
N GLN A 83 22.53 38.60 18.67
CA GLN A 83 23.45 39.03 19.71
C GLN A 83 22.89 40.29 20.37
N LEU A 84 22.63 40.20 21.66
CA LEU A 84 22.00 41.22 22.47
C LEU A 84 22.95 41.61 23.59
N ILE A 85 23.29 42.90 23.71
CA ILE A 85 24.00 43.43 24.88
C ILE A 85 22.99 44.12 25.78
N TYR A 86 22.84 43.53 26.95
CA TYR A 86 21.93 43.96 28.00
C TYR A 86 22.70 44.71 29.08
N ARG A 87 22.22 45.90 29.46
CA ARG A 87 22.74 46.65 30.61
C ARG A 87 21.78 46.52 31.78
N ASP A 88 22.22 45.92 32.87
CA ASP A 88 21.47 45.88 34.12
C ASP A 88 21.59 47.25 34.81
N LYS A 89 20.46 47.97 35.00
CA LYS A 89 20.46 49.29 35.65
C LYS A 89 20.78 49.23 37.14
N LYS A 90 20.55 48.08 37.80
CA LYS A 90 20.71 47.94 39.26
C LYS A 90 22.15 47.62 39.63
N LYS A 91 22.78 46.71 38.87
CA LYS A 91 24.18 46.29 39.07
C LYS A 91 25.18 47.13 38.24
N SER A 92 24.70 47.97 37.33
CA SER A 92 25.54 48.73 36.39
C SER A 92 26.56 47.86 35.64
N CYS A 93 26.20 46.62 35.29
CA CYS A 93 27.03 45.72 34.51
C CYS A 93 26.45 45.47 33.12
N TYR A 94 27.31 45.05 32.20
CA TYR A 94 26.93 44.63 30.86
C TYR A 94 27.00 43.11 30.75
N GLN A 95 26.02 42.52 30.07
CA GLN A 95 25.96 41.09 29.79
C GLN A 95 25.58 40.87 28.33
N CYS A 96 26.32 40.03 27.63
CA CYS A 96 25.93 39.59 26.30
C CYS A 96 25.01 38.36 26.37
N TYR A 97 23.99 38.38 25.53
CA TYR A 97 23.04 37.29 25.31
C TYR A 97 23.08 36.88 23.84
N GLU A 98 23.27 35.59 23.58
CA GLU A 98 23.03 35.01 22.26
C GLU A 98 21.68 34.31 22.27
N ILE A 99 20.74 34.83 21.48
CA ILE A 99 19.37 34.32 21.41
C ILE A 99 19.19 33.53 20.13
N TYR A 100 18.87 32.25 20.30
CA TYR A 100 18.56 31.31 19.24
C TYR A 100 17.06 31.10 19.19
N ASN A 101 16.46 31.52 18.06
CA ASN A 101 15.06 31.23 17.78
C ASN A 101 14.93 29.79 17.28
N ARG A 102 14.47 28.88 18.15
CA ARG A 102 14.32 27.45 17.81
C ARG A 102 13.00 27.20 17.12
N THR A 103 11.92 27.65 17.75
CA THR A 103 10.54 27.52 17.26
C THR A 103 9.74 28.74 17.67
N ARG A 104 8.50 28.87 17.20
CA ARG A 104 7.62 29.99 17.55
C ARG A 104 7.39 30.14 19.07
N ASN A 105 7.48 29.05 19.83
CA ASN A 105 7.23 29.04 21.27
C ASN A 105 8.48 28.91 22.13
N ILE A 106 9.65 28.60 21.54
CA ILE A 106 10.86 28.22 22.28
C ILE A 106 12.05 29.02 21.79
N LEU A 107 12.67 29.72 22.73
CA LEU A 107 13.97 30.38 22.54
C LEU A 107 15.02 29.65 23.38
N GLN A 108 16.25 29.61 22.89
CA GLN A 108 17.41 29.24 23.69
C GLN A 108 18.34 30.43 23.81
N ILE A 109 18.87 30.66 25.00
CA ILE A 109 19.84 31.73 25.24
C ILE A 109 21.14 31.18 25.78
N ARG A 110 22.23 31.84 25.41
CA ARG A 110 23.51 31.77 26.11
C ARG A 110 23.82 33.15 26.65
N LYS A 111 24.48 33.19 27.81
CA LYS A 111 24.78 34.44 28.50
C LYS A 111 26.25 34.47 28.90
N SER A 112 26.89 35.63 28.79
CA SER A 112 28.21 35.88 29.38
C SER A 112 28.09 36.09 30.89
N GLU A 113 29.21 36.13 31.59
CA GLU A 113 29.25 36.69 32.94
C GLU A 113 28.96 38.22 32.89
N CYS A 114 28.59 38.78 34.04
CA CYS A 114 28.24 40.21 34.19
C CYS A 114 29.54 40.98 34.45
N ASP A 115 29.93 41.84 33.51
CA ASP A 115 31.18 42.62 33.57
C ASP A 115 30.89 44.08 33.97
N GLU A 116 31.62 44.57 34.97
CA GLU A 116 31.46 45.92 35.53
C GLU A 116 32.26 46.95 34.71
N VAL A 117 31.71 48.17 34.57
CA VAL A 117 32.20 49.23 33.66
C VAL A 117 33.67 49.65 33.88
N THR A 118 34.29 49.25 35.00
CA THR A 118 35.67 49.61 35.37
C THR A 118 36.75 48.91 34.54
N SER A 119 36.45 47.77 33.89
CA SER A 119 37.37 47.03 33.01
C SER A 119 37.43 47.59 31.57
N LEU A 120 36.39 48.32 31.13
CA LEU A 120 36.26 48.84 29.76
C LEU A 120 37.02 50.14 29.49
N SER A 121 37.55 50.80 30.51
CA SER A 121 38.26 52.08 30.36
C SER A 121 39.78 51.96 30.32
N THR A 122 40.36 50.79 30.61
CA THR A 122 41.83 50.68 30.80
C THR A 122 42.57 49.71 29.88
N ASN A 123 41.94 48.88 29.04
CA ASN A 123 42.59 48.31 27.84
C ASN A 123 41.59 47.55 26.93
N GLN A 124 41.48 48.00 25.68
CA GLN A 124 41.07 47.25 24.47
C GLN A 124 40.00 46.14 24.60
N MET A 125 38.77 46.47 24.99
CA MET A 125 37.60 45.71 24.52
C MET A 125 36.50 46.69 24.09
N ASN A 126 36.08 46.62 22.83
CA ASN A 126 34.86 47.32 22.43
C ASN A 126 33.67 46.63 23.10
N ILE A 127 32.59 47.37 23.39
CA ILE A 127 31.32 46.79 23.90
C ILE A 127 30.87 45.60 23.03
N GLN A 128 31.20 45.64 21.74
CA GLN A 128 30.96 44.60 20.75
C GLN A 128 31.70 43.27 21.00
N ASP A 129 32.86 43.31 21.67
CA ASP A 129 33.71 42.15 21.94
C ASP A 129 33.26 41.37 23.18
N LEU A 130 32.34 41.92 23.98
CA LEU A 130 31.76 41.24 25.15
C LEU A 130 31.12 39.90 24.79
N CYS A 131 30.53 39.79 23.59
CA CYS A 131 29.92 38.54 23.14
C CYS A 131 30.94 37.45 22.77
N LEU A 132 32.23 37.80 22.58
CA LEU A 132 33.30 36.83 22.39
C LEU A 132 33.71 36.14 23.69
N THR A 133 33.32 36.70 24.84
CA THR A 133 33.58 36.09 26.16
C THR A 133 32.66 34.93 26.49
N ILE A 134 31.61 34.71 25.68
CA ILE A 134 30.70 33.58 25.84
C ILE A 134 31.46 32.31 25.50
N ASN A 135 31.58 31.41 26.48
CA ASN A 135 32.14 30.09 26.25
C ASN A 135 31.25 29.33 25.24
N GLU A 136 31.83 28.85 24.15
CA GLU A 136 31.11 28.06 23.13
C GLU A 136 30.53 26.76 23.70
N GLU A 137 31.10 26.26 24.81
CA GLU A 137 30.62 25.09 25.55
C GLU A 137 29.59 25.41 26.63
N ALA A 138 29.23 26.69 26.82
CA ALA A 138 28.21 27.07 27.79
C ALA A 138 26.86 26.38 27.51
N GLU A 139 26.22 25.91 28.59
CA GLU A 139 24.90 25.31 28.52
C GLU A 139 23.85 26.31 28.01
N PHE A 140 22.86 25.81 27.28
CA PHE A 140 21.76 26.62 26.78
C PHE A 140 20.63 26.69 27.80
N ASP A 141 20.27 27.91 28.16
CA ASP A 141 19.09 28.25 28.94
C ASP A 141 17.87 28.22 28.01
N THR A 142 16.81 27.48 28.37
CA THR A 142 15.64 27.31 27.50
C THR A 142 14.44 28.10 28.02
N LEU A 143 13.88 28.95 27.16
CA LEU A 143 12.78 29.86 27.45
C LEU A 143 11.52 29.42 26.72
N PHE A 144 10.44 29.18 27.47
CA PHE A 144 9.13 28.80 26.97
C PHE A 144 8.19 30.01 26.95
N LEU A 145 7.57 30.28 25.80
CA LEU A 145 6.57 31.33 25.67
C LEU A 145 5.33 30.98 26.51
N LYS A 146 4.87 31.89 27.36
CA LYS A 146 3.68 31.69 28.22
C LYS A 146 2.39 31.58 27.41
N THR A 147 2.26 32.40 26.37
CA THR A 147 1.13 32.42 25.43
C THR A 147 1.51 31.66 24.16
N TYR A 148 1.71 30.36 24.30
CA TYR A 148 2.14 29.49 23.21
C TYR A 148 1.01 29.16 22.23
N SER A 149 1.36 28.89 20.97
CA SER A 149 0.48 28.25 20.01
C SER A 149 0.73 26.74 19.97
N ALA A 150 -0.29 25.95 19.65
CA ALA A 150 -0.12 24.54 19.37
C ALA A 150 0.78 24.33 18.14
N GLU A 151 1.67 23.36 18.22
CA GLU A 151 2.55 22.91 17.14
C GLU A 151 2.41 21.39 16.98
N GLU A 152 2.75 20.86 15.80
CA GLU A 152 2.56 19.43 15.53
C GLU A 152 3.64 18.55 16.21
N CYS A 153 3.20 17.55 16.98
CA CYS A 153 4.03 16.53 17.62
C CYS A 153 4.61 15.48 16.65
N ARG A 154 4.11 15.42 15.41
CA ARG A 154 4.39 14.32 14.47
C ARG A 154 5.88 14.12 14.19
N ALA A 155 6.67 15.20 14.25
CA ALA A 155 8.10 15.15 14.04
C ALA A 155 8.86 14.37 15.13
N THR A 156 8.28 14.22 16.31
CA THR A 156 8.94 13.61 17.48
C THR A 156 8.22 12.35 17.94
N ILE A 157 6.91 12.40 18.13
CA ILE A 157 6.11 11.27 18.59
C ILE A 157 4.75 11.27 17.88
N TYR A 158 4.44 10.21 17.15
CA TYR A 158 3.15 9.98 16.51
C TYR A 158 2.79 8.51 16.65
N GLY A 159 1.58 8.20 17.13
CA GLY A 159 1.15 6.82 17.29
C GLY A 159 0.65 6.45 18.69
N THR A 160 0.38 5.16 18.86
CA THR A 160 0.01 4.56 20.14
C THR A 160 1.11 3.61 20.63
N TYR A 161 1.56 3.82 21.86
CA TYR A 161 2.67 3.09 22.45
C TYR A 161 2.37 2.66 23.87
N HIS A 162 2.83 1.48 24.23
CA HIS A 162 3.04 1.11 25.62
C HIS A 162 4.39 1.65 26.06
N PHE A 163 4.48 2.22 27.25
CA PHE A 163 5.75 2.73 27.75
C PHE A 163 6.07 2.22 29.14
N THR A 164 7.37 1.97 29.35
CA THR A 164 7.95 1.73 30.66
C THR A 164 8.71 2.97 31.08
N TYR A 165 8.71 3.26 32.38
CA TYR A 165 9.36 4.46 32.89
C TYR A 165 10.17 4.20 34.15
N GLU A 166 11.19 5.03 34.36
CA GLU A 166 12.08 5.00 35.52
C GLU A 166 12.40 6.45 35.93
N PHE A 167 12.26 6.75 37.23
CA PHE A 167 12.64 8.03 37.81
C PHE A 167 13.97 7.90 38.53
N ARG A 168 14.95 8.73 38.14
CA ARG A 168 16.29 8.69 38.74
C ARG A 168 16.32 9.10 40.21
N GLU A 169 15.46 10.03 40.62
CA GLU A 169 15.46 10.63 41.97
C GLU A 169 14.48 9.98 42.96
N GLY A 170 13.87 8.83 42.62
CA GLY A 170 12.80 8.23 43.43
C GLY A 170 12.97 6.75 43.82
N GLY A 171 14.04 6.09 43.37
CA GLY A 171 14.30 4.66 43.60
C GLY A 171 14.76 3.96 42.33
N ILE A 172 15.55 2.89 42.48
CA ILE A 172 16.12 2.13 41.35
C ILE A 172 15.07 1.11 40.89
N GLY A 173 14.67 1.18 39.62
CA GLY A 173 13.82 0.17 39.01
C GLY A 173 12.93 0.69 37.89
N LEU A 174 12.68 -0.17 36.92
CA LEU A 174 11.83 0.11 35.77
C LEU A 174 10.39 -0.27 36.11
N CYS A 175 9.45 0.69 36.04
CA CYS A 175 8.03 0.40 36.16
C CYS A 175 7.45 0.01 34.80
N ASP A 176 7.00 -1.24 34.70
CA ASP A 176 6.27 -1.77 33.55
C ASP A 176 4.87 -2.19 33.98
N ASN A 177 3.87 -1.38 33.62
CA ASN A 177 2.46 -1.64 33.93
C ASN A 177 1.66 -1.54 32.63
N SER A 178 0.82 -2.52 32.33
CA SER A 178 0.00 -2.60 31.10
C SER A 178 -0.95 -1.41 30.85
N ILE A 179 -1.25 -0.61 31.88
CA ILE A 179 -2.07 0.61 31.76
C ILE A 179 -1.23 1.77 31.20
N SER A 180 0.10 1.72 31.35
CA SER A 180 1.01 2.78 30.92
C SER A 180 1.01 2.95 29.40
N ARG A 181 0.32 3.98 28.93
CA ARG A 181 0.07 4.20 27.50
C ARG A 181 0.35 5.63 27.09
N LEU A 182 1.07 5.78 25.99
CA LEU A 182 1.29 7.04 25.29
C LEU A 182 0.44 7.03 24.02
N VAL A 183 -0.49 7.98 23.92
CA VAL A 183 -1.39 8.13 22.78
C VAL A 183 -1.17 9.51 22.17
N SER A 184 -0.43 9.55 21.06
CA SER A 184 -0.11 10.75 20.29
C SER A 184 -0.84 10.69 18.96
N CYS A 185 -2.15 10.89 19.01
CA CYS A 185 -3.05 10.72 17.89
C CYS A 185 -3.95 11.94 17.71
N PRO A 186 -4.25 12.35 16.47
CA PRO A 186 -5.21 13.42 16.22
C PRO A 186 -6.59 13.06 16.78
N ASP A 187 -7.30 14.07 17.29
CA ASP A 187 -8.63 13.87 17.85
C ASP A 187 -9.64 13.44 16.77
N PRO A 188 -10.56 12.49 17.06
CA PRO A 188 -11.58 12.08 16.12
C PRO A 188 -12.59 13.22 15.88
N GLY A 189 -12.81 13.60 14.61
CA GLY A 189 -13.87 14.54 14.19
C GLY A 189 -13.42 15.85 13.52
N THR A 190 -12.12 16.09 13.36
CA THR A 190 -11.63 17.26 12.62
C THR A 190 -11.68 16.99 11.09
N PRO A 191 -12.35 17.85 10.28
CA PRO A 191 -12.67 17.53 8.89
C PRO A 191 -11.52 17.69 7.87
N PHE A 192 -10.39 18.28 8.26
CA PHE A 192 -9.25 18.52 7.38
C PHE A 192 -7.96 18.21 8.16
N GLU A 193 -7.14 17.31 7.61
CA GLU A 193 -5.78 16.96 8.07
C GLU A 193 -5.51 17.04 9.58
N ALA A 194 -5.77 15.93 10.29
CA ALA A 194 -4.82 15.21 11.16
C ALA A 194 -3.72 16.01 11.94
N VAL A 195 -3.99 17.18 12.51
CA VAL A 195 -2.98 17.89 13.30
C VAL A 195 -2.85 17.21 14.66
N ASN A 196 -1.70 16.58 14.91
CA ASN A 196 -1.36 15.96 16.18
C ASN A 196 -0.72 17.00 17.10
N GLU A 197 -1.52 17.85 17.73
CA GLU A 197 -1.03 18.95 18.57
C GLU A 197 -0.78 18.56 20.03
N ARG A 198 -1.42 17.47 20.47
CA ARG A 198 -1.45 17.04 21.86
C ARG A 198 -1.41 15.52 21.97
N PHE A 199 -0.86 15.04 23.08
CA PHE A 199 -0.79 13.62 23.36
C PHE A 199 -1.03 13.32 24.83
N TRP A 200 -1.62 12.16 25.07
CA TRP A 200 -1.86 11.63 26.40
C TRP A 200 -0.68 10.75 26.83
N MET A 201 -0.25 10.91 28.07
CA MET A 201 0.60 9.92 28.74
C MET A 201 -0.14 9.45 29.99
N THR A 202 -0.49 8.18 30.03
CA THR A 202 -1.12 7.54 31.19
C THR A 202 -0.06 6.75 31.93
N TYR A 203 0.21 7.07 33.20
CA TYR A 203 1.17 6.36 34.05
C TYR A 203 0.42 5.34 34.90
N GLY A 204 0.81 4.07 34.83
CA GLY A 204 0.33 3.05 35.73
C GLY A 204 1.18 2.96 37.00
N TYR A 205 0.52 2.78 38.15
CA TYR A 205 1.17 2.55 39.44
C TYR A 205 1.78 1.13 39.53
N CYS A 206 3.02 1.02 40.00
CA CYS A 206 3.73 -0.25 40.21
C CYS A 206 3.89 -0.49 41.72
N ARG A 207 3.33 -1.59 42.23
CA ARG A 207 3.33 -1.89 43.68
C ARG A 207 4.74 -1.98 44.28
N ASP A 208 5.71 -2.46 43.51
CA ASP A 208 7.08 -2.68 43.97
C ASP A 208 7.97 -1.42 43.89
N LEU A 209 7.43 -0.29 43.40
CA LEU A 209 8.16 0.97 43.19
C LEU A 209 7.45 2.15 43.85
N VAL A 210 8.09 2.70 44.89
CA VAL A 210 7.62 3.89 45.62
C VAL A 210 7.62 5.14 44.74
N SER A 211 8.50 5.20 43.73
CA SER A 211 8.55 6.28 42.74
C SER A 211 7.46 6.24 41.68
N SER A 212 6.69 5.15 41.60
CA SER A 212 5.65 5.02 40.58
C SER A 212 4.48 5.97 40.86
N ILE A 213 3.89 6.49 39.79
CA ILE A 213 2.79 7.47 39.88
C ILE A 213 1.57 6.96 39.13
N ASP A 214 0.39 7.32 39.62
CA ASP A 214 -0.88 7.15 38.91
C ASP A 214 -1.36 8.52 38.45
N ALA A 215 -1.11 8.82 37.17
CA ALA A 215 -1.40 10.13 36.61
C ALA A 215 -1.68 10.03 35.11
N GLN A 216 -2.52 10.92 34.59
CA GLN A 216 -2.82 10.99 33.16
C GLN A 216 -2.64 12.43 32.64
N PRO A 217 -1.42 12.98 32.61
CA PRO A 217 -1.17 14.29 32.02
C PRO A 217 -1.54 14.34 30.53
N LEU A 218 -2.02 15.51 30.11
CA LEU A 218 -2.24 15.88 28.72
C LEU A 218 -1.15 16.87 28.32
N TYR A 219 -0.30 16.49 27.37
CA TYR A 219 0.79 17.33 26.91
C TYR A 219 0.47 17.94 25.55
N GLN A 220 0.62 19.26 25.43
CA GLN A 220 0.60 19.99 24.17
C GLN A 220 2.03 20.20 23.66
N CYS A 221 2.26 19.97 22.37
CA CYS A 221 3.56 20.19 21.76
C CYS A 221 3.78 21.68 21.45
N LEU A 222 4.97 22.17 21.82
CA LEU A 222 5.39 23.55 21.61
C LEU A 222 6.34 23.69 20.43
N GLY A 223 6.84 22.56 19.90
CA GLY A 223 7.79 22.49 18.79
C GLY A 223 9.00 21.61 19.10
N HIS A 224 9.80 21.33 18.08
CA HIS A 224 11.00 20.50 18.17
C HIS A 224 12.20 21.18 17.51
N TRP A 225 13.41 20.83 17.94
CA TRP A 225 14.65 21.28 17.32
C TRP A 225 15.73 20.20 17.43
N ILE A 226 16.75 20.31 16.58
CA ILE A 226 17.85 19.34 16.50
C ILE A 226 19.15 20.04 16.91
N ASN A 227 19.94 19.38 17.76
CA ASN A 227 21.28 19.83 18.15
C ASN A 227 22.35 19.28 17.20
N ASP A 228 23.57 19.82 17.28
CA ASP A 228 24.71 19.42 16.42
C ASP A 228 25.05 17.91 16.50
N LYS A 229 24.72 17.27 17.63
CA LYS A 229 24.89 15.83 17.85
C LYS A 229 23.82 14.95 17.17
N GLY A 230 22.83 15.55 16.51
CA GLY A 230 21.69 14.84 15.91
C GLY A 230 20.59 14.45 16.91
N ASP A 231 20.67 14.98 18.12
CA ASP A 231 19.66 14.82 19.18
C ASP A 231 18.42 15.69 18.89
N ILE A 232 17.22 15.11 19.02
CA ILE A 232 15.94 15.77 18.78
C ILE A 232 15.32 16.14 20.13
N PHE A 233 15.23 17.44 20.39
CA PHE A 233 14.57 18.00 21.56
C PHE A 233 13.14 18.43 21.22
N THR A 234 12.22 18.24 22.16
CA THR A 234 10.81 18.63 22.06
C THR A 234 10.40 19.39 23.31
N GLY A 235 9.83 20.58 23.14
CA GLY A 235 9.18 21.28 24.24
C GLY A 235 7.72 20.85 24.35
N ILE A 236 7.28 20.56 25.57
CA ILE A 236 5.89 20.16 25.85
C ILE A 236 5.32 20.95 27.03
N ALA A 237 4.01 21.22 27.01
CA ALA A 237 3.28 21.88 28.07
C ALA A 237 2.16 20.98 28.61
N ASN A 238 2.05 20.83 29.92
CA ASN A 238 0.97 20.09 30.56
C ASN A 238 -0.28 20.97 30.68
N GLU A 239 -1.32 20.64 29.91
CA GLU A 239 -2.58 21.40 29.85
C GLU A 239 -3.43 21.25 31.10
N ARG A 240 -3.27 20.16 31.87
CA ARG A 240 -4.02 19.96 33.12
C ARG A 240 -3.51 20.86 34.26
N VAL A 241 -2.37 21.54 34.09
CA VAL A 241 -1.78 22.44 35.09
C VAL A 241 -2.20 23.89 34.78
N GLY A 242 -2.83 24.53 35.77
CA GLY A 242 -3.29 25.92 35.67
C GLY A 242 -2.17 26.94 35.47
N THR A 243 -2.54 28.15 35.07
CA THR A 243 -1.63 29.29 34.77
C THR A 243 -0.89 29.86 35.98
N GLU A 244 -1.16 29.37 37.19
CA GLU A 244 -0.50 29.79 38.43
C GLU A 244 0.75 28.95 38.75
N ARG A 245 0.90 27.75 38.16
CA ARG A 245 2.00 26.80 38.44
C ARG A 245 2.84 26.52 37.20
N TRP A 246 3.54 27.56 36.70
CA TRP A 246 4.40 27.47 35.51
C TRP A 246 5.49 26.40 35.61
N TYR A 247 6.01 26.18 36.82
CA TYR A 247 7.00 25.17 37.13
C TYR A 247 6.58 23.75 36.77
N ASP A 248 5.31 23.40 36.94
CA ASP A 248 4.77 22.06 36.63
C ASP A 248 4.24 21.95 35.19
N LYS A 249 4.21 23.07 34.48
CA LYS A 249 3.60 23.17 33.17
C LYS A 249 4.56 22.76 32.06
N PHE A 250 5.75 23.33 32.00
CA PHE A 250 6.67 23.10 30.88
C PHE A 250 7.68 21.97 31.16
N ARG A 251 7.92 21.13 30.16
CA ARG A 251 8.90 20.04 30.18
C ARG A 251 9.61 19.92 28.83
N CYS A 252 10.72 19.20 28.82
CA CYS A 252 11.48 18.86 27.62
C CYS A 252 11.52 17.35 27.46
N MET A 253 11.49 16.89 26.21
CA MET A 253 11.78 15.50 25.84
C MET A 253 12.94 15.45 24.86
N LEU A 254 13.76 14.41 24.99
CA LEU A 254 14.94 14.16 24.17
C LEU A 254 14.85 12.77 23.56
N THR A 255 15.08 12.67 22.25
CA THR A 255 15.22 11.39 21.53
C THR A 255 16.25 11.49 20.41
N ARG A 256 16.58 10.35 19.79
CA ARG A 256 17.48 10.27 18.62
C ARG A 256 16.80 9.51 17.50
N LYS A 257 17.05 9.94 16.26
CA LYS A 257 16.59 9.24 15.04
C LYS A 257 17.11 7.80 14.94
N ASP A 258 18.26 7.51 15.56
CA ASP A 258 18.88 6.20 15.57
C ASP A 258 18.34 5.28 16.68
N GLN A 259 17.79 5.87 17.75
CA GLN A 259 17.26 5.16 18.92
C GLN A 259 15.84 5.63 19.28
N PRO A 260 14.83 5.42 18.40
CA PRO A 260 13.50 6.03 18.58
C PRO A 260 12.67 5.39 19.71
N ARG A 261 13.18 4.34 20.38
CA ARG A 261 12.49 3.72 21.53
C ARG A 261 12.79 4.44 22.84
N TRP A 262 13.92 5.14 22.92
CA TRP A 262 14.39 5.74 24.16
C TRP A 262 14.06 7.22 24.16
N PHE A 263 13.44 7.66 25.23
CA PHE A 263 13.14 9.05 25.51
C PHE A 263 13.64 9.40 26.89
N ALA A 264 14.26 10.56 27.00
CA ALA A 264 14.51 11.19 28.28
C ALA A 264 13.57 12.39 28.42
N LYS A 265 12.90 12.49 29.57
CA LYS A 265 12.00 13.59 29.91
C LYS A 265 12.55 14.33 31.11
N SER A 266 12.50 15.66 31.07
CA SER A 266 12.93 16.49 32.19
C SER A 266 11.85 16.50 33.27
N LEU A 267 12.25 16.70 34.54
CA LEU A 267 11.30 16.86 35.63
C LEU A 267 10.69 18.27 35.68
N PHE A 268 11.37 19.27 35.10
CA PHE A 268 10.99 20.69 35.10
C PHE A 268 11.27 21.33 33.74
N ALA A 269 11.13 22.65 33.61
CA ALA A 269 11.40 23.41 32.40
C ALA A 269 12.92 23.54 32.05
N GLU A 270 13.73 22.55 32.41
CA GLU A 270 15.18 22.47 32.18
C GLU A 270 15.48 21.46 31.07
N CYS A 271 15.81 21.95 29.87
CA CYS A 271 16.25 21.07 28.78
C CYS A 271 17.75 20.74 28.85
N SER A 272 18.56 21.56 29.51
CA SER A 272 20.02 21.41 29.58
C SER A 272 20.45 20.12 30.31
N ARG A 273 19.65 19.64 31.26
CA ARG A 273 19.89 18.39 32.00
C ARG A 273 19.67 17.12 31.18
N LEU A 274 19.16 17.22 29.96
CA LEU A 274 18.96 16.07 29.08
C LEU A 274 20.19 15.88 28.20
N TYR A 275 21.13 15.03 28.65
CA TYR A 275 22.37 14.75 27.92
C TYR A 275 22.22 13.60 26.91
N SER A 276 21.40 12.59 27.23
CA SER A 276 21.18 11.41 26.39
C SER A 276 19.75 10.88 26.53
N PRO A 277 19.14 10.29 25.49
CA PRO A 277 17.82 9.65 25.60
C PRO A 277 17.77 8.50 26.63
N THR A 278 18.92 7.92 26.97
CA THR A 278 19.04 6.83 27.96
C THR A 278 19.35 7.31 29.37
N ASP A 279 19.85 8.54 29.51
CA ASP A 279 20.36 9.10 30.76
C ASP A 279 19.71 10.46 30.99
N GLY A 280 18.54 10.43 31.63
CA GLY A 280 17.76 11.61 31.99
C GLY A 280 17.05 11.42 33.33
N PRO A 281 16.49 12.51 33.90
CA PRO A 281 15.77 12.46 35.18
C PRO A 281 14.59 11.48 35.17
N GLU A 282 13.85 11.46 34.07
CA GLU A 282 12.83 10.47 33.77
C GLU A 282 13.16 9.80 32.46
N LYS A 283 13.28 8.48 32.51
CA LYS A 283 13.61 7.64 31.37
C LYS A 283 12.36 6.93 30.92
N VAL A 284 12.02 7.03 29.65
CA VAL A 284 10.81 6.46 29.05
C VAL A 284 11.21 5.59 27.88
N ILE A 285 10.81 4.31 27.91
CA ILE A 285 11.05 3.36 26.83
C ILE A 285 9.72 3.00 26.20
N ILE A 286 9.54 3.34 24.93
CA ILE A 286 8.29 3.10 24.21
C ILE A 286 8.35 1.83 23.36
N THR A 287 7.23 1.13 23.28
CA THR A 287 7.00 -0.03 22.43
C THR A 287 5.69 0.16 21.66
N PRO A 288 5.68 0.02 20.32
CA PRO A 288 4.46 0.21 19.54
C PRO A 288 3.46 -0.88 19.89
N ILE A 289 2.21 -0.49 20.12
CA ILE A 289 1.12 -1.43 20.39
C ILE A 289 0.05 -1.32 19.32
N ILE A 290 -0.78 -2.36 19.27
CA ILE A 290 -2.03 -2.31 18.52
C ILE A 290 -3.10 -1.83 19.52
N PRO A 291 -3.75 -0.68 19.29
CA PRO A 291 -4.71 -0.15 20.25
C PRO A 291 -5.92 -1.07 20.42
N GLU A 292 -6.37 -1.71 19.34
CA GLU A 292 -7.41 -2.74 19.35
C GLU A 292 -7.27 -3.62 18.09
N ILE A 293 -7.26 -4.95 18.25
CA ILE A 293 -7.32 -5.88 17.11
C ILE A 293 -8.81 -6.08 16.80
N PRO A 294 -9.31 -5.59 15.65
CA PRO A 294 -10.72 -5.77 15.31
C PRO A 294 -11.02 -7.26 15.08
N THR A 295 -12.23 -7.68 15.43
CA THR A 295 -12.71 -9.04 15.12
C THR A 295 -12.93 -9.19 13.62
N SER A 296 -12.68 -10.38 13.09
CA SER A 296 -13.00 -10.71 11.69
C SER A 296 -14.49 -10.99 11.53
N ASN A 297 -15.12 -10.35 10.56
CA ASN A 297 -16.53 -10.57 10.21
C ASN A 297 -16.69 -11.46 8.97
N CYS A 298 -15.59 -11.80 8.29
CA CYS A 298 -15.54 -12.74 7.17
C CYS A 298 -14.27 -13.58 7.17
N PHE A 299 -14.23 -14.55 6.25
CA PHE A 299 -13.10 -15.47 6.12
C PHE A 299 -12.54 -15.45 4.70
N PHE A 300 -11.22 -15.56 4.60
CA PHE A 300 -10.52 -15.87 3.37
C PHE A 300 -10.68 -17.36 3.02
N PRO A 301 -10.67 -17.70 1.72
CA PRO A 301 -10.67 -19.08 1.28
C PRO A 301 -9.55 -19.93 1.90
N ASN A 302 -9.86 -21.16 2.30
CA ASN A 302 -8.88 -22.08 2.90
C ASN A 302 -7.68 -22.38 1.98
N ASN A 303 -7.85 -22.29 0.66
CA ASN A 303 -6.74 -22.48 -0.28
C ASN A 303 -5.72 -21.32 -0.26
N PHE A 304 -6.00 -20.20 0.39
CA PHE A 304 -5.05 -19.10 0.53
C PHE A 304 -4.16 -19.23 1.78
N THR A 305 -4.49 -20.14 2.70
CA THR A 305 -3.75 -20.23 3.96
C THR A 305 -2.32 -20.72 3.74
N GLY A 306 -1.35 -20.04 4.33
CA GLY A 306 0.08 -20.39 4.21
C GLY A 306 1.01 -19.20 4.38
N GLU A 307 2.31 -19.46 4.26
CA GLU A 307 3.33 -18.42 4.16
C GLU A 307 3.56 -18.07 2.69
N TRP A 308 3.64 -16.77 2.39
CA TRP A 308 3.73 -16.24 1.03
C TRP A 308 4.86 -15.20 0.93
N ILE A 309 5.55 -15.21 -0.20
CA ILE A 309 6.48 -14.17 -0.63
C ILE A 309 5.70 -13.15 -1.45
N ASN A 310 5.72 -11.89 -1.02
CA ASN A 310 5.13 -10.79 -1.76
C ASN A 310 6.11 -10.28 -2.83
N THR A 311 5.79 -10.43 -4.11
CA THR A 311 6.66 -9.92 -5.19
C THR A 311 6.75 -8.39 -5.22
N ALA A 312 5.75 -7.68 -4.70
CA ALA A 312 5.77 -6.21 -4.58
C ALA A 312 6.63 -5.72 -3.40
N ASN A 313 6.83 -6.55 -2.38
CA ASN A 313 7.67 -6.25 -1.23
C ASN A 313 8.42 -7.52 -0.78
N ILE A 314 9.50 -7.87 -1.48
CA ILE A 314 10.19 -9.15 -1.29
C ILE A 314 10.83 -9.30 0.10
N ASN A 315 11.09 -8.18 0.77
CA ASN A 315 11.64 -8.17 2.12
C ASN A 315 10.58 -8.33 3.21
N ALA A 316 9.30 -8.36 2.83
CA ALA A 316 8.20 -8.60 3.76
C ALA A 316 7.86 -10.09 3.86
N LYS A 317 7.67 -10.56 5.09
CA LYS A 317 7.10 -11.86 5.37
C LYS A 317 5.58 -11.72 5.42
N THR A 318 4.87 -12.42 4.54
CA THR A 318 3.40 -12.41 4.51
C THR A 318 2.86 -13.77 4.93
N ILE A 319 1.98 -13.80 5.93
CA ILE A 319 1.27 -15.00 6.37
C ILE A 319 -0.22 -14.76 6.13
N ILE A 320 -0.88 -15.66 5.43
CA ILE A 320 -2.32 -15.59 5.21
C ILE A 320 -2.98 -16.67 6.05
N ASN A 321 -3.87 -16.25 6.94
CA ASN A 321 -4.76 -17.12 7.72
C ASN A 321 -6.19 -17.02 7.18
N SER A 322 -7.10 -17.84 7.71
CA SER A 322 -8.52 -17.78 7.32
C SER A 322 -9.19 -16.45 7.72
N THR A 323 -8.68 -15.73 8.72
CA THR A 323 -9.31 -14.49 9.23
C THR A 323 -8.59 -13.21 8.84
N HIS A 324 -7.27 -13.27 8.72
CA HIS A 324 -6.43 -12.10 8.49
C HIS A 324 -5.18 -12.43 7.66
N ILE A 325 -4.69 -11.41 6.97
CA ILE A 325 -3.37 -11.40 6.34
C ILE A 325 -2.44 -10.63 7.26
N TYR A 326 -1.32 -11.24 7.64
CA TYR A 326 -0.30 -10.66 8.51
C TYR A 326 0.96 -10.39 7.69
N GLU A 327 1.39 -9.13 7.64
CA GLU A 327 2.55 -8.69 6.89
C GLU A 327 3.59 -8.05 7.82
N ILE A 328 4.81 -8.59 7.83
CA ILE A 328 5.94 -8.05 8.58
C ILE A 328 6.93 -7.48 7.58
N SER A 329 7.11 -6.16 7.59
CA SER A 329 7.99 -5.45 6.66
C SER A 329 9.09 -4.70 7.41
N ARG A 330 10.28 -4.59 6.81
CA ARG A 330 11.37 -3.77 7.35
C ARG A 330 11.19 -2.33 6.86
N VAL A 331 10.99 -1.39 7.78
CA VAL A 331 10.79 0.03 7.43
C VAL A 331 12.10 0.70 7.03
N ASN A 332 13.20 0.37 7.72
CA ASN A 332 14.53 0.94 7.53
C ASN A 332 15.61 -0.15 7.68
N ASN A 333 16.81 0.10 7.14
CA ASN A 333 18.01 -0.76 7.31
C ASN A 333 18.47 -0.95 8.78
N ARG A 334 17.75 -0.36 9.75
CA ARG A 334 18.09 -0.27 11.18
C ARG A 334 17.21 -1.17 12.08
N GLY A 335 16.41 -2.07 11.50
CA GLY A 335 15.74 -3.15 12.26
C GLY A 335 14.34 -2.87 12.82
N TRP A 336 13.67 -1.77 12.44
CA TRP A 336 12.25 -1.59 12.77
C TRP A 336 11.39 -2.49 11.88
N LEU A 337 10.73 -3.47 12.52
CA LEU A 337 9.69 -4.28 11.89
C LEU A 337 8.38 -3.53 12.02
N ARG A 338 7.73 -3.30 10.88
CA ARG A 338 6.36 -2.82 10.80
C ARG A 338 5.47 -4.01 10.57
N GLU A 339 4.62 -4.24 11.54
CA GLU A 339 3.64 -5.31 11.53
C GLU A 339 2.28 -4.73 11.15
N THR A 340 1.69 -5.28 10.09
CA THR A 340 0.40 -4.85 9.57
C THR A 340 -0.52 -6.07 9.51
N TYR A 341 -1.72 -5.92 10.09
CA TYR A 341 -2.77 -6.92 10.08
C TYR A 341 -3.90 -6.43 9.18
N TYR A 342 -4.25 -7.21 8.16
CA TYR A 342 -5.41 -6.97 7.31
C TYR A 342 -6.51 -7.97 7.68
N ILE A 343 -7.52 -7.49 8.40
CA ILE A 343 -8.55 -8.34 8.98
C ILE A 343 -9.81 -8.26 8.12
N CYS A 344 -10.34 -9.41 7.70
CA CYS A 344 -11.50 -9.48 6.83
C CYS A 344 -12.75 -8.93 7.53
N GLN A 345 -13.43 -7.96 6.91
CA GLN A 345 -14.68 -7.39 7.40
C GLN A 345 -15.89 -7.78 6.54
N GLN A 346 -15.81 -7.64 5.23
CA GLN A 346 -16.88 -8.03 4.32
C GLN A 346 -16.30 -8.58 3.01
N THR A 347 -17.06 -9.43 2.32
CA THR A 347 -16.63 -10.02 1.04
C THR A 347 -17.73 -9.92 0.01
N SER A 348 -17.35 -9.71 -1.25
CA SER A 348 -18.24 -9.78 -2.40
C SER A 348 -17.50 -10.42 -3.58
N ARG A 349 -17.87 -11.67 -3.91
CA ARG A 349 -17.23 -12.48 -4.97
C ARG A 349 -15.70 -12.60 -4.76
N SER A 350 -14.92 -11.83 -5.51
CA SER A 350 -13.46 -11.79 -5.49
C SER A 350 -12.88 -10.64 -4.67
N GLN A 351 -13.74 -9.72 -4.21
CA GLN A 351 -13.38 -8.53 -3.45
C GLN A 351 -13.57 -8.74 -1.95
N TYR A 352 -12.60 -8.30 -1.17
CA TYR A 352 -12.52 -8.46 0.27
C TYR A 352 -12.23 -7.09 0.87
N LEU A 353 -13.22 -6.52 1.56
CA LEU A 353 -13.03 -5.36 2.39
C LEU A 353 -12.32 -5.80 3.66
N VAL A 354 -11.12 -5.25 3.87
CA VAL A 354 -10.30 -5.54 5.03
C VAL A 354 -10.05 -4.28 5.83
N LYS A 355 -9.97 -4.44 7.14
CA LYS A 355 -9.50 -3.40 8.06
C LYS A 355 -8.01 -3.62 8.31
N SER A 356 -7.20 -2.70 7.81
CA SER A 356 -5.75 -2.64 7.98
C SER A 356 -5.41 -1.96 9.30
N VAL A 357 -4.67 -2.66 10.14
CA VAL A 357 -4.18 -2.16 11.43
C VAL A 357 -2.67 -2.35 11.50
N THR A 358 -1.94 -1.25 11.61
CA THR A 358 -0.48 -1.27 11.76
C THR A 358 -0.12 -1.08 13.23
N THR A 359 0.86 -1.83 13.75
CA THR A 359 1.43 -1.58 15.07
C THR A 359 1.96 -0.15 15.20
N GLY A 360 1.54 0.57 16.23
CA GLY A 360 1.98 1.94 16.52
C GLY A 360 1.29 3.03 15.71
N GLU A 361 0.43 2.72 14.74
CA GLU A 361 -0.37 3.76 14.06
C GLU A 361 -1.63 4.14 14.86
N CYS A 362 -2.08 5.37 14.67
CA CYS A 362 -3.27 5.91 15.35
C CYS A 362 -4.58 5.45 14.76
N PHE A 363 -4.61 5.24 13.45
CA PHE A 363 -5.83 4.96 12.71
C PHE A 363 -5.71 3.60 12.03
N SER A 364 -6.82 2.88 12.03
CA SER A 364 -7.04 1.77 11.12
C SER A 364 -7.62 2.27 9.81
N TYR A 365 -7.34 1.57 8.72
CA TYR A 365 -7.81 1.92 7.39
C TYR A 365 -8.65 0.79 6.79
N TYR A 366 -9.71 1.11 6.07
CA TYR A 366 -10.35 0.19 5.15
C TYR A 366 -9.57 0.15 3.83
N ILE A 367 -9.29 -1.06 3.38
CA ILE A 367 -8.65 -1.36 2.09
C ILE A 367 -9.46 -2.46 1.44
N CYS A 368 -9.62 -2.40 0.12
CA CYS A 368 -10.19 -3.49 -0.64
C CYS A 368 -9.07 -4.33 -1.27
N PHE A 369 -9.08 -5.63 -1.01
CA PHE A 369 -8.32 -6.60 -1.79
C PHE A 369 -9.23 -7.22 -2.83
N ASP A 370 -8.78 -7.28 -4.08
CA ASP A 370 -9.43 -8.11 -5.10
C ASP A 370 -8.47 -9.21 -5.52
N PHE A 371 -8.86 -10.44 -5.23
CA PHE A 371 -8.08 -11.65 -5.49
C PHE A 371 -8.56 -12.35 -6.75
N LYS A 372 -7.64 -12.94 -7.51
CA LYS A 372 -7.99 -14.02 -8.45
C LYS A 372 -7.87 -15.36 -7.74
N ASP A 373 -8.57 -16.35 -8.28
CA ASP A 373 -8.45 -17.72 -7.79
C ASP A 373 -6.98 -18.15 -7.82
N ARG A 374 -6.53 -18.71 -6.69
CA ARG A 374 -5.17 -19.21 -6.52
C ARG A 374 -4.90 -20.27 -7.58
N HIS A 375 -3.82 -20.17 -8.33
CA HIS A 375 -3.41 -21.19 -9.28
C HIS A 375 -2.00 -21.67 -8.95
N HIS A 376 -1.79 -22.99 -8.88
CA HIS A 376 -0.50 -23.56 -8.44
C HIS A 376 0.00 -22.95 -7.10
N ASN A 377 1.18 -22.33 -7.11
CA ASN A 377 1.79 -21.60 -5.99
C ASN A 377 1.57 -20.08 -6.08
N ILE A 378 0.65 -19.62 -6.94
CA ILE A 378 0.48 -18.22 -7.28
C ILE A 378 -0.90 -17.74 -6.82
N LEU A 379 -0.90 -16.67 -6.04
CA LEU A 379 -2.10 -15.93 -5.69
C LEU A 379 -1.96 -14.49 -6.21
N ARG A 380 -2.83 -14.11 -7.15
CA ARG A 380 -2.81 -12.77 -7.75
C ARG A 380 -3.79 -11.86 -7.02
N TYR A 381 -3.36 -10.64 -6.72
CA TYR A 381 -4.18 -9.69 -5.98
C TYR A 381 -3.95 -8.25 -6.42
N ARG A 382 -4.93 -7.40 -6.15
CA ARG A 382 -4.78 -5.94 -6.20
C ARG A 382 -5.33 -5.33 -4.93
N LYS A 383 -4.78 -4.17 -4.53
CA LYS A 383 -5.22 -3.43 -3.35
C LYS A 383 -5.68 -2.03 -3.73
N SER A 384 -6.77 -1.56 -3.12
CA SER A 384 -7.25 -0.18 -3.27
C SER A 384 -6.36 0.82 -2.52
N LYS A 385 -6.64 2.11 -2.69
CA LYS A 385 -6.19 3.15 -1.77
C LYS A 385 -6.73 2.89 -0.35
N SER A 386 -6.02 3.40 0.65
CA SER A 386 -6.39 3.30 2.06
C SER A 386 -7.37 4.39 2.44
N PHE A 387 -8.49 4.01 3.06
CA PHE A 387 -9.53 4.92 3.54
C PHE A 387 -9.62 4.87 5.06
N MET A 388 -9.70 6.00 5.76
CA MET A 388 -9.66 6.02 7.22
C MET A 388 -10.95 5.43 7.83
N SER A 389 -10.84 4.38 8.67
CA SER A 389 -11.99 3.62 9.21
C SER A 389 -12.99 4.49 9.96
N ASN A 390 -12.50 5.39 10.83
CA ASN A 390 -13.33 6.19 11.73
C ASN A 390 -14.32 7.10 10.98
N VAL A 391 -14.01 7.50 9.75
CA VAL A 391 -14.91 8.31 8.92
C VAL A 391 -16.15 7.50 8.52
N TYR A 392 -15.95 6.21 8.22
CA TYR A 392 -16.99 5.29 7.78
C TYR A 392 -17.80 4.73 8.95
N ASP A 393 -17.15 4.40 10.07
CA ASP A 393 -17.81 3.87 11.25
C ASP A 393 -18.86 4.87 11.82
N ASN A 394 -18.65 6.17 11.63
CA ASN A 394 -19.59 7.23 12.04
C ASN A 394 -20.73 7.50 11.05
N LEU A 395 -20.63 7.04 9.80
CA LEU A 395 -21.60 7.27 8.74
C LEU A 395 -22.53 6.06 8.59
N SER A 396 -23.55 5.97 9.44
CA SER A 396 -24.50 4.83 9.53
C SER A 396 -25.33 4.54 8.26
N LYS A 397 -25.14 5.27 7.16
CA LYS A 397 -25.93 5.17 5.93
C LYS A 397 -25.15 4.72 4.69
N ARG A 398 -23.84 4.52 4.78
CA ARG A 398 -23.03 4.08 3.63
C ARG A 398 -22.35 2.76 3.92
N ASP A 399 -22.50 1.81 3.01
CA ASP A 399 -21.76 0.56 3.07
C ASP A 399 -20.32 0.81 2.57
N PRO A 400 -19.29 0.65 3.43
CA PRO A 400 -17.90 0.91 3.09
C PRO A 400 -17.41 0.00 1.96
N LEU A 401 -18.00 -1.19 1.76
CA LEU A 401 -17.62 -2.10 0.69
C LEU A 401 -17.75 -1.42 -0.68
N TYR A 402 -18.86 -0.73 -0.95
CA TYR A 402 -19.10 -0.16 -2.29
C TYR A 402 -18.19 1.03 -2.61
N GLU A 403 -17.86 1.87 -1.63
CA GLU A 403 -16.96 3.01 -1.84
C GLU A 403 -15.49 2.56 -1.93
N VAL A 404 -15.05 1.73 -0.97
CA VAL A 404 -13.66 1.30 -0.84
C VAL A 404 -13.29 0.24 -1.88
N CYS A 405 -14.22 -0.60 -2.33
CA CYS A 405 -14.02 -1.57 -3.43
C CYS A 405 -14.49 -1.05 -4.79
N SER A 406 -14.85 0.24 -4.91
CA SER A 406 -15.17 0.84 -6.20
C SER A 406 -13.98 0.77 -7.16
N TRP A 407 -14.22 0.67 -8.46
CA TRP A 407 -13.13 0.63 -9.44
C TRP A 407 -12.15 1.82 -9.33
N ILE A 408 -12.66 3.01 -8.99
CA ILE A 408 -11.91 4.27 -8.86
C ILE A 408 -10.93 4.24 -7.66
N SER A 409 -11.23 3.43 -6.65
CA SER A 409 -10.40 3.29 -5.46
C SER A 409 -9.10 2.54 -5.74
N PHE A 410 -9.10 1.63 -6.71
CA PHE A 410 -7.90 1.03 -7.27
C PHE A 410 -7.27 2.11 -8.13
N GLY A 411 -6.05 2.54 -7.80
CA GLY A 411 -5.42 3.72 -8.40
C GLY A 411 -5.60 3.77 -9.92
N ASN A 412 -6.03 4.92 -10.42
CA ASN A 412 -6.29 5.18 -11.85
C ASN A 412 -5.00 5.33 -12.67
N ASP A 413 -3.88 4.84 -12.14
CA ASP A 413 -2.63 4.81 -12.88
C ASP A 413 -2.84 3.86 -14.07
N ALA A 414 -2.28 4.18 -15.23
CA ALA A 414 -2.39 3.36 -16.45
C ALA A 414 -1.86 1.91 -16.32
N ASN A 415 -1.52 1.48 -15.10
CA ASN A 415 -0.80 0.29 -14.69
C ASN A 415 -1.73 -0.70 -13.98
N TRP A 416 -2.73 -1.22 -14.71
CA TRP A 416 -3.79 -2.09 -14.20
C TRP A 416 -3.36 -3.56 -14.05
N LYS A 417 -2.18 -3.85 -13.48
CA LYS A 417 -1.63 -5.23 -13.35
C LYS A 417 -1.80 -5.78 -11.94
N TYR A 418 -2.13 -7.06 -11.81
CA TYR A 418 -2.17 -7.73 -10.50
C TYR A 418 -0.76 -7.93 -9.92
N GLN A 419 -0.64 -7.74 -8.62
CA GLN A 419 0.53 -8.16 -7.84
C GLN A 419 0.43 -9.65 -7.52
N VAL A 420 1.58 -10.28 -7.22
CA VAL A 420 1.66 -11.73 -7.05
C VAL A 420 2.21 -12.08 -5.67
N PHE A 421 1.48 -12.93 -4.96
CA PHE A 421 2.00 -13.74 -3.87
C PHE A 421 2.45 -15.09 -4.41
N VAL A 422 3.67 -15.50 -4.04
CA VAL A 422 4.23 -16.83 -4.34
C VAL A 422 4.32 -17.63 -3.05
N LEU A 423 3.83 -18.87 -3.04
CA LEU A 423 3.87 -19.72 -1.86
C LEU A 423 5.31 -19.93 -1.37
N ASN A 424 5.54 -19.95 -0.06
CA ASN A 424 6.85 -20.12 0.55
C ASN A 424 6.90 -21.38 1.45
N PRO A 425 7.71 -22.40 1.12
CA PRO A 425 8.44 -22.59 -0.14
C PRO A 425 7.49 -22.98 -1.29
N PRO A 426 7.79 -22.61 -2.55
CA PRO A 426 6.97 -22.97 -3.70
C PRO A 426 7.13 -24.45 -4.06
N SER A 427 6.03 -25.15 -4.36
CA SER A 427 6.07 -26.55 -4.80
C SER A 427 6.33 -26.67 -6.31
N PRO A 428 7.34 -27.41 -6.80
CA PRO A 428 7.61 -27.49 -8.24
C PRO A 428 6.40 -27.99 -9.05
N ILE A 429 6.05 -27.29 -10.12
CA ILE A 429 5.00 -27.66 -11.07
C ILE A 429 5.58 -27.93 -12.46
N GLU A 430 4.80 -28.52 -13.36
CA GLU A 430 5.20 -28.66 -14.76
C GLU A 430 5.38 -27.29 -15.41
N CYS A 431 6.46 -27.14 -16.17
CA CYS A 431 6.76 -25.93 -16.90
C CYS A 431 5.82 -25.74 -18.10
N PRO A 432 5.50 -24.50 -18.50
CA PRO A 432 4.53 -24.22 -19.56
C PRO A 432 4.99 -24.71 -20.94
N PHE A 433 6.30 -24.88 -21.15
CA PHE A 433 6.83 -25.46 -22.37
C PHE A 433 7.84 -26.55 -22.06
N THR A 434 7.88 -27.58 -22.91
CA THR A 434 8.84 -28.69 -22.85
C THR A 434 9.59 -28.80 -24.16
N GLY A 435 10.70 -29.54 -24.17
CA GLY A 435 11.53 -29.77 -25.34
C GLY A 435 13.01 -29.46 -25.10
N MET A 436 13.82 -29.71 -26.12
CA MET A 436 15.22 -29.31 -26.17
C MET A 436 15.41 -28.12 -27.09
N TRP A 437 16.13 -27.12 -26.59
CA TRP A 437 16.28 -25.84 -27.25
C TRP A 437 17.74 -25.40 -27.29
N ILE A 438 18.17 -24.83 -28.41
CA ILE A 438 19.36 -23.99 -28.47
C ILE A 438 18.94 -22.56 -28.20
N PHE A 439 19.62 -21.88 -27.28
CA PHE A 439 19.24 -20.53 -26.91
C PHE A 439 20.25 -19.47 -27.33
N LYS A 440 19.77 -18.34 -27.85
CA LYS A 440 20.54 -17.09 -27.98
C LYS A 440 20.09 -16.12 -26.90
N GLN A 441 21.01 -15.35 -26.36
CA GLN A 441 20.70 -14.38 -25.31
C GLN A 441 21.19 -12.98 -25.67
N VAL A 442 20.38 -11.98 -25.33
CA VAL A 442 20.66 -10.55 -25.51
C VAL A 442 20.22 -9.84 -24.24
N GLY A 443 21.05 -8.98 -23.67
CA GLY A 443 20.73 -8.31 -22.41
C GLY A 443 21.92 -7.56 -21.83
N GLN A 444 21.76 -7.14 -20.58
CA GLN A 444 22.84 -6.46 -19.86
C GLN A 444 23.98 -7.42 -19.54
N THR A 445 25.22 -6.93 -19.58
CA THR A 445 26.43 -7.75 -19.42
C THR A 445 26.44 -8.57 -18.13
N ASN A 446 25.91 -8.04 -17.03
CA ASN A 446 25.84 -8.72 -15.72
C ASN A 446 24.64 -9.65 -15.56
N SER A 447 23.64 -9.55 -16.44
CA SER A 447 22.42 -10.36 -16.40
C SER A 447 22.48 -11.58 -17.31
N LEU A 448 23.42 -11.63 -18.25
CA LEU A 448 23.61 -12.78 -19.14
C LEU A 448 23.87 -14.06 -18.34
N ILE A 449 23.32 -15.17 -18.81
CA ILE A 449 23.58 -16.51 -18.30
C ILE A 449 25.03 -16.85 -18.60
N ARG A 450 25.82 -17.07 -17.55
CA ARG A 450 27.25 -17.43 -17.58
C ARG A 450 27.45 -18.80 -16.98
N THR A 451 28.52 -19.48 -17.39
CA THR A 451 28.91 -20.77 -16.81
C THR A 451 29.17 -20.63 -15.31
N ARG A 452 28.59 -21.52 -14.50
CA ARG A 452 28.65 -21.47 -13.03
C ARG A 452 29.09 -22.84 -12.50
N ILE A 453 30.07 -22.86 -11.59
CA ILE A 453 30.50 -24.08 -10.90
C ILE A 453 29.72 -24.22 -9.60
N ARG A 454 29.06 -25.35 -9.40
CA ARG A 454 28.32 -25.68 -8.17
C ARG A 454 29.25 -26.29 -7.12
N GLY A 455 29.04 -25.99 -5.84
CA GLY A 455 29.68 -26.70 -4.71
C GLY A 455 31.08 -26.24 -4.28
N GLY A 456 31.76 -25.35 -5.02
CA GLY A 456 33.06 -24.81 -4.61
C GLY A 456 34.23 -25.82 -4.71
N ILE A 457 35.21 -25.48 -5.55
CA ILE A 457 36.45 -26.21 -5.87
C ILE A 457 36.26 -27.38 -6.87
N THR A 458 36.06 -27.00 -8.13
CA THR A 458 37.07 -27.22 -9.19
C THR A 458 36.75 -26.34 -10.41
N PRO A 459 37.74 -25.68 -11.03
CA PRO A 459 37.54 -24.91 -12.25
C PRO A 459 37.33 -25.88 -13.42
N ARG A 460 36.08 -26.07 -13.87
CA ARG A 460 35.67 -26.86 -15.05
C ARG A 460 36.04 -28.36 -15.00
N PRO A 461 35.14 -29.29 -15.37
CA PRO A 461 35.54 -30.64 -15.76
C PRO A 461 36.36 -30.69 -17.07
N ARG A 462 36.51 -29.56 -17.78
CA ARG A 462 37.07 -29.49 -19.14
C ARG A 462 38.58 -29.75 -19.26
N ASP A 463 39.29 -29.92 -18.15
CA ASP A 463 40.68 -30.37 -18.15
C ASP A 463 40.82 -31.74 -17.46
N HIS A 464 40.06 -32.75 -17.92
CA HIS A 464 40.63 -34.10 -17.91
C HIS A 464 41.81 -34.05 -18.88
N GLY A 465 43.01 -33.90 -18.32
CA GLY A 465 44.26 -33.73 -19.04
C GLY A 465 44.28 -34.44 -20.40
N TRP A 466 44.51 -33.65 -21.44
CA TRP A 466 45.09 -34.05 -22.72
C TRP A 466 44.27 -34.88 -23.73
N TYR A 467 43.02 -35.29 -23.49
CA TYR A 467 42.38 -36.20 -24.47
C TYR A 467 40.98 -35.89 -25.00
N ILE A 468 40.19 -34.99 -24.39
CA ILE A 468 38.83 -34.71 -24.89
C ILE A 468 38.47 -33.22 -24.70
N SER A 469 38.95 -32.36 -25.60
CA SER A 469 38.47 -30.98 -25.73
C SER A 469 37.34 -30.91 -26.76
N CYS A 470 36.19 -30.38 -26.37
CA CYS A 470 35.12 -30.12 -27.34
C CYS A 470 35.60 -29.11 -28.39
N ASP A 471 35.50 -29.44 -29.68
CA ASP A 471 35.76 -28.46 -30.73
C ASP A 471 34.72 -27.31 -30.61
N PRO A 472 35.15 -26.03 -30.61
CA PRO A 472 34.27 -24.86 -30.54
C PRO A 472 33.11 -24.89 -31.54
N LYS A 473 33.25 -25.57 -32.68
CA LYS A 473 32.19 -25.76 -33.67
C LYS A 473 30.99 -26.55 -33.14
N TYR A 474 31.19 -27.42 -32.16
CA TYR A 474 30.15 -28.26 -31.54
C TYR A 474 29.71 -27.76 -30.16
N MET A 475 30.22 -26.60 -29.72
CA MET A 475 29.75 -25.94 -28.50
C MET A 475 28.44 -25.19 -28.79
N VAL A 476 27.39 -25.53 -28.06
CA VAL A 476 26.08 -24.87 -28.17
C VAL A 476 25.58 -24.49 -26.78
N SER A 477 24.79 -23.43 -26.70
CA SER A 477 23.99 -23.13 -25.52
C SER A 477 22.73 -23.99 -25.53
N GLN A 478 22.49 -24.75 -24.46
CA GLN A 478 21.39 -25.71 -24.39
C GLN A 478 20.42 -25.36 -23.26
N TRP A 479 19.13 -25.49 -23.55
CA TRP A 479 18.04 -25.37 -22.59
C TRP A 479 17.13 -26.59 -22.73
N THR A 480 16.99 -27.38 -21.68
CA THR A 480 16.38 -28.71 -21.73
C THR A 480 15.27 -28.86 -20.71
N ILE A 481 14.12 -29.37 -21.15
CA ILE A 481 12.94 -29.67 -20.32
C ILE A 481 12.29 -30.95 -20.87
N CYS A 482 12.60 -32.12 -20.30
CA CYS A 482 12.17 -33.41 -20.84
C CYS A 482 11.35 -34.24 -19.84
N LYS A 483 10.76 -35.36 -20.31
CA LYS A 483 9.72 -36.15 -19.61
C LYS A 483 10.04 -36.54 -18.16
N ASP A 484 11.28 -36.90 -17.86
CA ASP A 484 11.65 -37.31 -16.50
C ASP A 484 11.70 -36.13 -15.50
N GLU A 485 11.83 -34.91 -16.02
CA GLU A 485 12.05 -33.69 -15.25
C GLU A 485 11.25 -32.48 -15.80
N THR A 486 9.96 -32.65 -16.13
CA THR A 486 9.12 -31.57 -16.70
C THR A 486 8.91 -30.36 -15.78
N LYS A 487 9.36 -30.45 -14.53
CA LYS A 487 9.25 -29.42 -13.49
C LYS A 487 10.50 -28.55 -13.35
N SER A 488 11.62 -28.99 -13.92
CA SER A 488 12.91 -28.29 -13.91
C SER A 488 13.33 -27.92 -15.33
N MET A 489 13.82 -26.70 -15.47
CA MET A 489 14.49 -26.24 -16.68
C MET A 489 15.99 -26.28 -16.43
N LEU A 490 16.68 -27.13 -17.18
CA LEU A 490 18.13 -27.28 -17.12
C LEU A 490 18.76 -26.37 -18.16
N VAL A 491 19.70 -25.52 -17.74
CA VAL A 491 20.28 -24.49 -18.61
C VAL A 491 21.79 -24.56 -18.56
N ASP A 492 22.38 -24.71 -19.75
CA ASP A 492 23.83 -24.75 -19.94
C ASP A 492 24.28 -23.70 -20.93
N ARG A 493 25.20 -22.84 -20.49
CA ARG A 493 25.74 -21.80 -21.39
C ARG A 493 26.60 -22.40 -22.49
N GLU A 494 27.35 -23.44 -22.17
CA GLU A 494 28.25 -24.12 -23.11
C GLU A 494 28.15 -25.65 -22.94
N TYR A 495 27.29 -26.27 -23.73
CA TYR A 495 27.15 -27.72 -23.84
C TYR A 495 27.93 -28.27 -25.04
N CYS A 496 28.63 -29.37 -24.85
CA CYS A 496 29.37 -30.04 -25.91
C CYS A 496 28.51 -31.10 -26.62
N ARG A 497 28.23 -30.91 -27.91
CA ARG A 497 27.51 -31.92 -28.72
C ARG A 497 28.38 -33.07 -29.21
N GLN A 498 29.70 -32.96 -29.09
CA GLN A 498 30.61 -33.97 -29.57
C GLN A 498 30.53 -35.23 -28.68
N LEU A 499 30.66 -36.38 -29.34
CA LEU A 499 30.75 -37.68 -28.67
C LEU A 499 32.23 -38.02 -28.44
N ASP A 500 32.49 -38.79 -27.40
CA ASP A 500 33.77 -39.43 -27.18
C ASP A 500 34.02 -40.53 -28.24
N PRO A 501 35.25 -41.09 -28.32
CA PRO A 501 35.55 -42.20 -29.24
C PRO A 501 34.71 -43.47 -29.02
N TYR A 502 34.02 -43.59 -27.89
CA TYR A 502 33.15 -44.71 -27.53
C TYR A 502 31.67 -44.43 -27.85
N GLY A 503 31.34 -43.28 -28.44
CA GLY A 503 29.98 -42.88 -28.80
C GLY A 503 29.15 -42.29 -27.63
N THR A 504 29.77 -42.01 -26.49
CA THR A 504 29.15 -41.38 -25.32
C THR A 504 29.23 -39.86 -25.43
N PRO A 505 28.18 -39.09 -25.09
CA PRO A 505 28.30 -37.64 -25.02
C PRO A 505 29.34 -37.22 -23.97
N ILE A 506 30.23 -36.28 -24.35
CA ILE A 506 31.29 -35.80 -23.46
C ILE A 506 30.70 -35.13 -22.20
N GLY A 507 29.51 -34.53 -22.33
CA GLY A 507 28.80 -33.84 -21.25
C GLY A 507 27.98 -34.71 -20.29
N VAL A 508 28.03 -36.06 -20.36
CA VAL A 508 27.20 -36.93 -19.50
C VAL A 508 27.47 -36.77 -18.00
N TYR A 509 28.68 -36.34 -17.62
CA TYR A 509 29.07 -36.13 -16.23
C TYR A 509 28.97 -34.67 -15.77
N GLU A 510 28.58 -33.76 -16.66
CA GLU A 510 28.47 -32.33 -16.34
C GLU A 510 27.16 -32.05 -15.61
N GLN A 511 27.24 -31.27 -14.52
CA GLN A 511 26.05 -30.72 -13.88
C GLN A 511 25.63 -29.45 -14.59
N PRO A 512 24.31 -29.19 -14.74
CA PRO A 512 23.84 -28.00 -15.43
C PRO A 512 24.21 -26.72 -14.69
N ASP A 513 24.48 -25.64 -15.43
CA ASP A 513 24.87 -24.34 -14.85
C ASP A 513 23.76 -23.75 -13.95
N TYR A 514 22.50 -23.85 -14.39
CA TYR A 514 21.31 -23.40 -13.64
C TYR A 514 20.20 -24.44 -13.70
N ILE A 515 19.48 -24.58 -12.58
CA ILE A 515 18.29 -25.43 -12.47
C ILE A 515 17.12 -24.54 -12.01
N TYR A 516 16.35 -24.06 -12.98
CA TYR A 516 15.16 -23.26 -12.70
C TYR A 516 13.98 -24.18 -12.46
N GLN A 517 13.38 -24.11 -11.27
CA GLN A 517 12.13 -24.79 -10.97
C GLN A 517 10.95 -23.87 -11.28
N CYS A 518 9.94 -24.43 -11.95
CA CYS A 518 8.71 -23.70 -12.28
C CYS A 518 7.82 -23.61 -11.04
N ALA A 519 7.44 -22.38 -10.66
CA ALA A 519 6.54 -22.12 -9.53
C ALA A 519 5.09 -21.90 -9.97
N GLY A 520 4.88 -21.29 -11.15
CA GLY A 520 3.55 -20.99 -11.66
C GLY A 520 3.60 -20.16 -12.94
N TYR A 521 2.57 -20.28 -13.76
CA TYR A 521 2.42 -19.53 -15.01
C TYR A 521 0.95 -19.19 -15.26
N TRP A 522 0.69 -18.05 -15.91
CA TRP A 522 -0.66 -17.58 -16.23
C TRP A 522 -0.64 -16.62 -17.41
N ARG A 523 -1.79 -16.42 -18.04
CA ARG A 523 -1.99 -15.37 -19.03
C ARG A 523 -2.74 -14.17 -18.44
N GLU A 524 -2.24 -12.98 -18.73
CA GLU A 524 -2.87 -11.70 -18.35
C GLU A 524 -2.57 -10.68 -19.45
N ASP A 525 -3.60 -9.97 -19.91
CA ASP A 525 -3.50 -8.88 -20.89
C ASP A 525 -2.81 -9.30 -22.17
N SER A 526 -3.23 -10.45 -22.71
CA SER A 526 -2.67 -11.13 -23.88
C SER A 526 -1.23 -11.64 -23.75
N ARG A 527 -0.55 -11.41 -22.63
CA ARG A 527 0.82 -11.85 -22.35
C ARG A 527 0.85 -13.06 -21.42
N SER A 528 1.82 -13.95 -21.61
CA SER A 528 2.01 -15.12 -20.75
C SER A 528 3.19 -14.90 -19.81
N TYR A 529 2.95 -15.14 -18.53
CA TYR A 529 3.89 -14.94 -17.45
C TYR A 529 4.27 -16.28 -16.82
N LEU A 530 5.53 -16.41 -16.43
CA LEU A 530 6.08 -17.58 -15.75
C LEU A 530 6.96 -17.10 -14.60
N ILE A 531 6.77 -17.68 -13.42
CA ILE A 531 7.67 -17.47 -12.27
C ILE A 531 8.49 -18.73 -12.08
N THR A 532 9.80 -18.56 -12.02
CA THR A 532 10.75 -19.62 -11.66
C THR A 532 11.59 -19.23 -10.45
N TYR A 533 12.21 -20.20 -9.82
CA TYR A 533 13.22 -19.99 -8.78
C TYR A 533 14.38 -20.95 -9.01
N ASP A 534 15.57 -20.55 -8.58
CA ASP A 534 16.73 -21.45 -8.57
C ASP A 534 16.63 -22.36 -7.34
N ARG A 535 16.69 -23.68 -7.56
CA ARG A 535 16.62 -24.69 -6.49
C ARG A 535 17.78 -24.55 -5.49
N ASP A 536 18.91 -24.05 -5.96
CA ASP A 536 20.20 -24.26 -5.33
C ASP A 536 20.82 -22.96 -4.79
N GLU A 537 20.10 -21.84 -4.90
CA GLU A 537 20.43 -20.62 -4.19
C GLU A 537 20.00 -20.71 -2.71
N PRO A 538 20.85 -20.28 -1.76
CA PRO A 538 20.53 -20.32 -0.33
C PRO A 538 19.37 -19.40 0.07
N TYR A 539 18.98 -18.48 -0.83
CA TYR A 539 17.83 -17.61 -0.70
C TYR A 539 16.94 -17.79 -1.92
N ILE A 540 15.61 -17.84 -1.72
CA ILE A 540 14.65 -18.00 -2.81
C ILE A 540 14.69 -16.74 -3.70
N ASN A 541 15.31 -16.87 -4.87
CA ASN A 541 15.44 -15.81 -5.86
C ASN A 541 14.42 -16.04 -6.97
N LEU A 542 13.24 -15.45 -6.79
CA LEU A 542 12.17 -15.52 -7.78
C LEU A 542 12.57 -14.74 -9.03
N LYS A 543 12.46 -15.38 -10.20
CA LYS A 543 12.62 -14.77 -11.52
C LYS A 543 11.28 -14.77 -12.22
N CYS A 544 10.89 -13.60 -12.74
CA CYS A 544 9.68 -13.48 -13.53
C CYS A 544 10.04 -13.42 -15.02
N TRP A 545 9.32 -14.20 -15.82
CA TRP A 545 9.54 -14.36 -17.25
C TRP A 545 8.27 -14.01 -18.00
N VAL A 546 8.39 -13.26 -19.08
CA VAL A 546 7.35 -13.09 -20.10
C VAL A 546 7.73 -13.95 -21.27
N TYR A 547 6.88 -14.92 -21.62
CA TYR A 547 7.16 -15.86 -22.70
C TYR A 547 6.08 -15.81 -23.77
N GLU A 548 6.49 -16.10 -25.01
CA GLU A 548 5.61 -16.11 -26.16
C GLU A 548 6.16 -17.06 -27.23
N ARG A 549 5.27 -17.86 -27.82
CA ARG A 549 5.60 -18.67 -28.98
C ARG A 549 5.48 -17.83 -30.25
N ILE A 550 6.60 -17.67 -30.94
CA ILE A 550 6.68 -16.88 -32.20
C ILE A 550 6.42 -17.78 -33.41
N ASP A 551 6.93 -19.01 -33.38
CA ASP A 551 6.80 -19.99 -34.45
C ASP A 551 6.59 -21.40 -33.85
N LEU A 552 6.32 -22.40 -34.69
CA LEU A 552 6.23 -23.79 -34.25
C LEU A 552 7.50 -24.25 -33.52
N PHE A 553 8.66 -23.74 -33.95
CA PHE A 553 9.98 -24.15 -33.48
C PHE A 553 10.74 -23.05 -32.72
N LYS A 554 10.06 -21.95 -32.36
CA LYS A 554 10.69 -20.79 -31.69
C LYS A 554 9.86 -20.21 -30.56
N ILE A 555 10.51 -19.99 -29.42
CA ILE A 555 9.93 -19.36 -28.23
C ILE A 555 10.83 -18.22 -27.77
N TYR A 556 10.25 -17.06 -27.49
CA TYR A 556 10.95 -15.95 -26.85
C TYR A 556 10.63 -15.90 -25.37
N LEU A 557 11.65 -15.63 -24.56
CA LEU A 557 11.53 -15.36 -23.14
C LEU A 557 12.23 -14.06 -22.80
N SER A 558 11.57 -13.23 -22.00
CA SER A 558 12.16 -12.05 -21.39
C SER A 558 12.15 -12.20 -19.89
N ARG A 559 13.31 -12.08 -19.24
CA ARG A 559 13.45 -12.08 -17.79
C ARG A 559 13.36 -10.66 -17.25
N SER A 560 12.65 -10.52 -16.13
CA SER A 560 12.55 -9.26 -15.39
C SER A 560 13.86 -8.92 -14.66
N ALA A 561 14.15 -7.62 -14.54
CA ALA A 561 15.29 -7.15 -13.75
C ALA A 561 15.14 -7.41 -12.23
N GLY A 562 13.88 -7.50 -11.75
CA GLY A 562 13.55 -7.82 -10.36
C GLY A 562 12.83 -9.17 -10.22
N SER A 563 12.22 -9.39 -9.06
CA SER A 563 11.40 -10.57 -8.76
C SER A 563 9.96 -10.51 -9.29
N PHE A 564 9.56 -9.36 -9.85
CA PHE A 564 8.25 -9.14 -10.45
C PHE A 564 8.42 -8.80 -11.93
N CYS A 565 7.46 -9.23 -12.75
CA CYS A 565 7.45 -8.89 -14.18
C CYS A 565 7.06 -7.43 -14.37
N GLY A 566 7.86 -6.69 -15.13
CA GLY A 566 7.60 -5.29 -15.48
C GLY A 566 6.25 -5.12 -16.17
N PHE A 567 5.70 -3.91 -16.10
CA PHE A 567 4.43 -3.58 -16.76
C PHE A 567 4.60 -3.47 -18.28
N ASN A 568 5.63 -2.73 -18.73
CA ASN A 568 5.94 -2.56 -20.16
C ASN A 568 6.71 -3.75 -20.76
N GLN A 569 7.05 -4.74 -19.93
CA GLN A 569 7.81 -5.91 -20.35
C GLN A 569 7.01 -6.77 -21.33
N THR A 570 7.61 -7.05 -22.48
CA THR A 570 7.14 -8.02 -23.48
C THR A 570 8.11 -9.20 -23.57
N SER A 571 7.77 -10.22 -24.35
CA SER A 571 8.64 -11.36 -24.67
C SER A 571 9.97 -10.94 -25.34
N GLU A 572 10.00 -9.74 -25.95
CA GLU A 572 11.17 -9.20 -26.64
C GLU A 572 11.99 -8.21 -25.83
N SER A 573 11.51 -7.78 -24.66
CA SER A 573 12.20 -6.81 -23.83
C SER A 573 13.51 -7.38 -23.28
N TYR A 574 14.58 -6.58 -23.31
CA TYR A 574 15.90 -6.93 -22.75
C TYR A 574 16.55 -5.78 -21.96
N THR A 575 15.89 -4.62 -21.89
CA THR A 575 16.43 -3.42 -21.24
C THR A 575 15.70 -3.11 -19.93
N SER A 576 16.40 -2.50 -18.97
CA SER A 576 15.80 -2.11 -17.69
C SER A 576 14.74 -1.02 -17.82
N GLN A 577 14.73 -0.24 -18.91
CA GLN A 577 13.68 0.74 -19.18
C GLN A 577 12.31 0.07 -19.39
N ASP A 578 12.32 -1.10 -20.04
CA ASP A 578 11.13 -1.93 -20.24
C ASP A 578 10.80 -2.79 -19.00
N GLY A 579 11.65 -2.78 -17.97
CA GLY A 579 11.55 -3.64 -16.80
C GLY A 579 12.16 -5.04 -16.97
N ALA A 580 12.89 -5.28 -18.07
CA ALA A 580 13.59 -6.53 -18.36
C ALA A 580 15.11 -6.41 -18.15
N ASP A 581 15.82 -7.53 -18.10
CA ASP A 581 17.28 -7.54 -18.06
C ASP A 581 17.93 -8.50 -19.09
N LEU A 582 17.16 -9.49 -19.55
CA LEU A 582 17.63 -10.56 -20.42
C LEU A 582 16.50 -11.01 -21.35
N LYS A 583 16.75 -11.03 -22.66
CA LYS A 583 15.95 -11.75 -23.67
C LYS A 583 16.66 -13.04 -24.06
N ILE A 584 15.89 -14.10 -24.17
CA ILE A 584 16.31 -15.42 -24.63
C ILE A 584 15.45 -15.82 -25.83
N GLU A 585 16.11 -16.13 -26.94
CA GLU A 585 15.49 -16.77 -28.10
C GLU A 585 15.79 -18.26 -28.05
N LEU A 586 14.77 -19.08 -27.82
CA LEU A 586 14.84 -20.53 -27.90
C LEU A 586 14.50 -20.98 -29.31
N ASN A 587 15.39 -21.74 -29.93
CA ASN A 587 15.17 -22.44 -31.19
C ASN A 587 15.21 -23.94 -30.93
N GLU A 588 14.26 -24.68 -31.49
CA GLU A 588 14.19 -26.13 -31.34
C GLU A 588 15.52 -26.80 -31.74
N ALA A 589 15.87 -27.84 -30.98
CA ALA A 589 17.10 -28.60 -31.13
C ALA A 589 16.90 -30.12 -31.01
N GLU A 590 15.65 -30.59 -31.09
CA GLU A 590 15.29 -32.01 -30.96
C GLU A 590 15.98 -32.85 -32.05
N ARG A 591 16.56 -34.00 -31.66
CA ARG A 591 17.17 -34.96 -32.58
C ARG A 591 16.18 -36.08 -32.87
N ILE A 592 16.38 -36.76 -34.01
CA ILE A 592 15.51 -37.85 -34.51
C ILE A 592 15.28 -39.00 -33.48
N HIS A 593 16.13 -39.11 -32.44
CA HIS A 593 16.05 -40.14 -31.40
C HIS A 593 15.98 -39.61 -29.97
N ASP A 594 15.79 -38.31 -29.78
CA ASP A 594 15.65 -37.74 -28.44
C ASP A 594 14.17 -37.80 -28.01
N ASP A 595 13.87 -38.44 -26.87
CA ASP A 595 12.50 -38.56 -26.35
C ASP A 595 12.13 -37.32 -25.50
N CYS A 596 12.03 -36.16 -26.15
CA CYS A 596 11.76 -34.88 -25.49
C CYS A 596 10.70 -34.05 -26.23
N PRO A 597 9.43 -34.50 -26.20
CA PRO A 597 8.38 -33.89 -27.00
C PRO A 597 8.13 -32.43 -26.62
N ILE A 598 7.86 -31.62 -27.63
CA ILE A 598 7.49 -30.21 -27.44
C ILE A 598 6.04 -30.09 -26.96
N ARG A 599 5.88 -29.45 -25.82
CA ARG A 599 4.60 -28.95 -25.31
C ARG A 599 4.69 -27.45 -25.17
N TYR A 600 3.57 -26.76 -25.37
CA TYR A 600 3.44 -25.34 -25.10
C TYR A 600 2.04 -25.04 -24.56
N ASP A 601 2.01 -24.41 -23.40
CA ASP A 601 0.83 -23.89 -22.72
C ASP A 601 1.03 -22.38 -22.54
N ASP A 602 0.05 -21.58 -22.96
CA ASP A 602 0.11 -20.13 -22.85
C ASP A 602 -0.50 -19.60 -21.54
N GLY A 603 -1.01 -20.48 -20.67
CA GLY A 603 -1.59 -20.13 -19.38
C GLY A 603 -2.98 -19.50 -19.44
N ARG A 604 -3.73 -19.64 -20.56
CA ARG A 604 -5.11 -19.12 -20.68
C ARG A 604 -6.08 -19.75 -19.68
N ASN A 605 -6.05 -21.07 -19.55
CA ASN A 605 -6.86 -21.80 -18.60
C ASN A 605 -5.95 -22.50 -17.59
N PRO A 606 -5.71 -21.89 -16.43
CA PRO A 606 -4.82 -22.43 -15.43
C PRO A 606 -5.33 -23.78 -14.86
N TRP A 607 -6.63 -24.07 -14.97
CA TRP A 607 -7.30 -25.19 -14.31
C TRP A 607 -7.62 -26.36 -15.24
N GLN A 608 -7.24 -26.29 -16.50
CA GLN A 608 -7.46 -27.38 -17.43
C GLN A 608 -6.53 -28.54 -17.08
N ILE A 609 -7.11 -29.63 -16.57
CA ILE A 609 -6.48 -30.94 -16.63
C ILE A 609 -6.42 -31.27 -18.12
N ILE A 610 -5.22 -31.25 -18.69
CA ILE A 610 -5.02 -31.56 -20.10
C ILE A 610 -5.09 -33.08 -20.19
N ASP A 611 -6.26 -33.61 -20.55
CA ASP A 611 -6.33 -34.98 -21.05
C ASP A 611 -5.46 -35.04 -22.31
N GLU A 612 -4.51 -35.98 -22.36
CA GLU A 612 -3.69 -36.22 -23.54
C GLU A 612 -4.60 -36.55 -24.72
N PHE A 613 -4.82 -35.59 -25.62
CA PHE A 613 -5.53 -35.85 -26.87
C PHE A 613 -4.66 -36.73 -27.77
N LEU A 614 -4.85 -38.04 -27.66
CA LEU A 614 -4.30 -39.03 -28.57
C LEU A 614 -5.05 -38.94 -29.90
N PHE A 615 -4.44 -38.28 -30.90
CA PHE A 615 -4.95 -38.29 -32.26
C PHE A 615 -4.81 -39.70 -32.86
N TYR A 616 -5.88 -40.50 -32.82
CA TYR A 616 -5.98 -41.68 -33.68
C TYR A 616 -6.20 -41.20 -35.12
N TYR A 617 -5.14 -41.22 -35.93
CA TYR A 617 -5.31 -41.32 -37.37
C TYR A 617 -5.82 -42.72 -37.68
N SER A 618 -7.14 -42.88 -37.83
CA SER A 618 -7.70 -44.13 -38.34
C SER A 618 -7.25 -44.30 -39.79
N SER A 619 -6.35 -45.26 -40.02
CA SER A 619 -6.02 -45.74 -41.34
C SER A 619 -7.23 -46.38 -42.00
N GLY A 620 -7.57 -45.91 -43.19
CA GLY A 620 -8.39 -46.67 -44.14
C GLY A 620 -9.88 -46.35 -44.12
N SER A 621 -10.30 -45.44 -45.00
CA SER A 621 -11.60 -45.57 -45.65
C SER A 621 -11.39 -45.37 -47.13
N ILE A 622 -11.38 -46.51 -47.83
CA ILE A 622 -11.30 -46.62 -49.27
C ILE A 622 -12.58 -46.02 -49.86
N VAL A 623 -12.34 -45.26 -50.93
CA VAL A 623 -13.28 -44.49 -51.72
C VAL A 623 -14.37 -45.36 -52.36
N PHE A 624 -15.63 -44.96 -52.21
CA PHE A 624 -16.71 -45.28 -53.17
C PHE A 624 -17.23 -43.97 -53.78
N TYR A 625 -16.76 -43.63 -54.98
CA TYR A 625 -17.40 -42.64 -55.84
C TYR A 625 -18.62 -43.29 -56.50
N SER A 626 -19.83 -42.80 -56.23
CA SER A 626 -20.95 -43.01 -57.17
C SER A 626 -22.11 -42.00 -56.96
N TYR A 627 -22.40 -41.27 -58.04
CA TYR A 627 -23.68 -40.68 -58.46
C TYR A 627 -24.46 -39.61 -57.67
N TYR A 628 -23.97 -39.04 -56.55
CA TYR A 628 -24.74 -37.99 -55.85
C TYR A 628 -24.47 -36.54 -56.26
N LEU A 629 -23.32 -36.23 -56.90
CA LEU A 629 -22.92 -34.84 -57.19
C LEU A 629 -23.43 -34.28 -58.53
N ILE A 630 -23.89 -35.12 -59.46
CA ILE A 630 -24.42 -34.68 -60.77
C ILE A 630 -25.91 -34.32 -60.68
N ILE A 631 -26.65 -34.91 -59.73
CA ILE A 631 -28.08 -34.62 -59.51
C ILE A 631 -28.27 -33.28 -58.79
N LEU A 632 -27.30 -32.87 -57.96
CA LEU A 632 -27.34 -31.62 -57.20
C LEU A 632 -27.02 -30.38 -58.04
N SER A 633 -26.20 -30.50 -59.10
CA SER A 633 -25.89 -29.39 -60.00
C SER A 633 -27.02 -29.09 -61.01
N LEU A 634 -27.74 -30.11 -61.46
CA LEU A 634 -28.92 -29.94 -62.33
C LEU A 634 -30.14 -29.36 -61.58
N PHE A 635 -30.26 -29.60 -60.27
CA PHE A 635 -31.34 -29.02 -59.45
C PHE A 635 -31.13 -27.52 -59.17
N PHE A 636 -29.88 -27.05 -59.16
CA PHE A 636 -29.53 -25.64 -58.94
C PHE A 636 -29.71 -24.75 -60.18
N VAL A 637 -29.67 -25.33 -61.39
CA VAL A 637 -29.87 -24.58 -62.65
C VAL A 637 -31.36 -24.41 -62.98
N PHE A 638 -32.23 -25.34 -62.54
CA PHE A 638 -33.68 -25.25 -62.81
C PHE A 638 -34.47 -24.35 -61.85
N PHE A 639 -33.94 -24.03 -60.67
CA PHE A 639 -34.63 -23.15 -59.71
C PHE A 639 -34.30 -21.65 -59.86
N ASN A 640 -33.28 -21.29 -60.65
CA ASN A 640 -32.85 -19.89 -60.81
C ASN A 640 -33.51 -19.13 -61.97
N THR A 641 -34.44 -19.74 -62.71
CA THR A 641 -35.12 -19.06 -63.84
C THR A 641 -36.60 -18.74 -63.61
N PHE A 642 -37.16 -19.02 -62.43
CA PHE A 642 -38.57 -18.74 -62.13
C PHE A 642 -38.82 -18.08 -60.76
N HIS A 643 -38.04 -17.07 -60.39
CA HIS A 643 -38.47 -16.11 -59.35
C HIS A 643 -38.02 -14.67 -59.60
N ILE A 644 -38.17 -14.22 -60.84
CA ILE A 644 -38.35 -12.80 -61.18
C ILE A 644 -39.78 -12.65 -61.74
N ILE A 645 -40.78 -12.92 -60.91
CA ILE A 645 -42.13 -12.40 -61.12
C ILE A 645 -42.61 -11.98 -59.75
N PHE A 646 -42.83 -10.67 -59.62
CA PHE A 646 -43.53 -9.99 -58.53
C PHE A 646 -44.50 -10.92 -57.79
N LYS A 647 -44.05 -11.52 -56.68
CA LYS A 647 -44.99 -11.94 -55.65
C LYS A 647 -45.40 -10.63 -54.98
N LYS A 648 -46.43 -10.03 -55.56
CA LYS A 648 -47.37 -9.15 -54.89
C LYS A 648 -47.67 -9.85 -53.56
N ILE A 649 -46.93 -9.49 -52.50
CA ILE A 649 -47.27 -9.86 -51.15
C ILE A 649 -48.59 -9.13 -50.95
N SER A 650 -49.69 -9.84 -51.20
CA SER A 650 -50.96 -9.33 -50.73
C SER A 650 -50.75 -9.17 -49.22
N SER A 651 -50.97 -7.98 -48.71
CA SER A 651 -50.93 -7.69 -47.28
C SER A 651 -52.15 -8.33 -46.62
N ASN A 652 -52.32 -9.64 -46.79
CA ASN A 652 -53.39 -10.38 -46.15
C ASN A 652 -52.91 -10.71 -44.74
N MET A 653 -53.59 -10.15 -43.76
CA MET A 653 -53.44 -10.50 -42.35
C MET A 653 -53.53 -12.02 -42.18
N LEU A 654 -52.48 -12.67 -41.65
CA LEU A 654 -52.45 -14.12 -41.47
C LEU A 654 -53.42 -14.59 -40.38
N THR A 655 -53.37 -13.97 -39.21
CA THR A 655 -54.15 -14.38 -38.03
C THR A 655 -54.38 -13.18 -37.11
N LYS A 656 -55.57 -13.09 -36.51
CA LYS A 656 -55.95 -12.09 -35.51
C LYS A 656 -56.30 -12.78 -34.19
N PHE A 657 -55.72 -12.30 -33.07
CA PHE A 657 -56.08 -12.71 -31.71
C PHE A 657 -56.47 -11.46 -30.93
N GLU A 658 -57.57 -11.54 -30.18
CA GLU A 658 -58.07 -10.41 -29.40
C GLU A 658 -57.93 -10.71 -27.91
N SER A 659 -57.22 -9.85 -27.20
CA SER A 659 -57.27 -9.82 -25.73
C SER A 659 -58.45 -8.93 -25.31
N LYS A 660 -59.18 -9.31 -24.25
CA LYS A 660 -60.32 -8.54 -23.77
C LYS A 660 -59.85 -7.17 -23.24
N SER A 661 -60.06 -6.13 -24.05
CA SER A 661 -60.07 -4.69 -23.71
C SER A 661 -58.79 -4.01 -23.18
N ALA A 662 -57.60 -4.53 -23.47
CA ALA A 662 -56.36 -3.83 -23.11
C ALA A 662 -55.48 -3.53 -24.33
N ARG A 663 -54.94 -2.30 -24.41
CA ARG A 663 -54.01 -1.92 -25.47
C ARG A 663 -52.73 -2.74 -25.33
N VAL A 664 -52.30 -3.41 -26.39
CA VAL A 664 -51.00 -4.07 -26.44
C VAL A 664 -49.91 -3.01 -26.63
N LYS A 665 -48.84 -3.09 -25.83
CA LYS A 665 -47.77 -2.09 -25.78
C LYS A 665 -46.43 -2.62 -26.29
N GLY A 666 -46.16 -3.90 -26.07
CA GLY A 666 -44.93 -4.57 -26.50
C GLY A 666 -45.22 -5.98 -26.99
N LEU A 667 -44.38 -6.45 -27.91
CA LEU A 667 -44.47 -7.77 -28.51
C LEU A 667 -43.07 -8.39 -28.62
N SER A 668 -42.97 -9.71 -28.39
CA SER A 668 -41.70 -10.45 -28.59
C SER A 668 -41.96 -11.86 -29.10
N PHE A 669 -41.24 -12.25 -30.16
CA PHE A 669 -41.27 -13.62 -30.69
C PHE A 669 -40.31 -14.52 -29.94
N HIS A 670 -40.73 -15.75 -29.70
CA HIS A 670 -39.84 -16.78 -29.20
C HIS A 670 -38.91 -17.28 -30.32
N SER A 671 -37.62 -17.45 -30.04
CA SER A 671 -36.59 -17.82 -31.04
C SER A 671 -36.86 -19.14 -31.79
N LYS A 672 -37.41 -20.14 -31.10
CA LYS A 672 -37.63 -21.50 -31.63
C LYS A 672 -39.08 -22.00 -31.70
N ARG A 673 -40.02 -21.39 -30.97
CA ARG A 673 -41.38 -21.91 -30.76
C ARG A 673 -42.39 -20.97 -31.41
N PRO A 674 -43.59 -21.44 -31.82
CA PRO A 674 -44.63 -20.60 -32.42
C PRO A 674 -45.34 -19.73 -31.37
N TRP A 675 -44.57 -19.06 -30.53
CA TRP A 675 -45.05 -18.30 -29.38
C TRP A 675 -44.75 -16.82 -29.54
N ILE A 676 -45.68 -16.02 -29.04
CA ILE A 676 -45.53 -14.57 -28.95
C ILE A 676 -45.90 -14.10 -27.54
N LEU A 677 -45.06 -13.24 -26.98
CA LEU A 677 -45.39 -12.49 -25.78
C LEU A 677 -46.04 -11.18 -26.17
N ALA A 678 -47.13 -10.83 -25.48
CA ALA A 678 -47.83 -9.57 -25.63
C ALA A 678 -47.94 -8.91 -24.26
N SER A 679 -47.37 -7.72 -24.13
CA SER A 679 -47.49 -6.91 -22.92
C SER A 679 -48.67 -5.94 -23.04
N LEU A 680 -49.49 -5.84 -21.99
CA LEU A 680 -50.71 -5.06 -22.01
C LEU A 680 -50.58 -3.78 -21.20
N HIS A 681 -51.42 -2.81 -21.53
CA HIS A 681 -51.55 -1.55 -20.80
C HIS A 681 -52.04 -1.75 -19.36
N SER A 682 -52.72 -2.86 -19.05
CA SER A 682 -53.14 -3.21 -17.69
C SER A 682 -52.03 -3.75 -16.79
N GLY A 683 -50.80 -3.87 -17.29
CA GLY A 683 -49.68 -4.51 -16.60
C GLY A 683 -49.59 -6.02 -16.76
N ILE A 684 -50.60 -6.64 -17.35
CA ILE A 684 -50.63 -8.09 -17.61
C ILE A 684 -49.80 -8.40 -18.85
N ILE A 685 -48.97 -9.43 -18.76
CA ILE A 685 -48.23 -10.01 -19.88
C ILE A 685 -48.89 -11.33 -20.25
N GLN A 686 -49.12 -11.54 -21.54
CA GLN A 686 -49.78 -12.73 -22.08
C GLN A 686 -48.85 -13.49 -23.01
N LEU A 687 -48.78 -14.80 -22.84
CA LEU A 687 -48.06 -15.71 -23.73
C LEU A 687 -49.07 -16.43 -24.63
N TRP A 688 -48.91 -16.30 -25.94
CA TRP A 688 -49.83 -16.85 -26.94
C TRP A 688 -49.15 -17.83 -27.87
N ASP A 689 -49.86 -18.89 -28.26
CA ASP A 689 -49.52 -19.68 -29.44
C ASP A 689 -50.22 -19.09 -30.66
N TYR A 690 -49.45 -18.52 -31.59
CA TYR A 690 -50.04 -17.86 -32.76
C TYR A 690 -50.48 -18.85 -33.85
N ARG A 691 -50.07 -20.12 -33.82
CA ARG A 691 -50.57 -21.13 -34.76
C ARG A 691 -51.92 -21.66 -34.28
N MET A 692 -52.01 -21.96 -32.98
CA MET A 692 -53.22 -22.51 -32.37
C MET A 692 -54.24 -21.44 -31.97
N LYS A 693 -53.84 -20.16 -31.96
CA LYS A 693 -54.68 -19.02 -31.56
C LYS A 693 -55.10 -19.07 -30.09
N THR A 694 -54.34 -19.76 -29.26
CA THR A 694 -54.66 -20.02 -27.85
C THR A 694 -53.75 -19.23 -26.93
N LEU A 695 -54.33 -18.72 -25.85
CA LEU A 695 -53.56 -18.15 -24.75
C LEU A 695 -52.96 -19.30 -23.93
N ILE A 696 -51.64 -19.28 -23.76
CA ILE A 696 -50.90 -20.29 -23.00
C ILE A 696 -50.86 -19.90 -21.52
N ASP A 697 -50.39 -18.68 -21.22
CA ASP A 697 -50.14 -18.23 -19.85
C ASP A 697 -50.30 -16.72 -19.68
N LYS A 698 -50.46 -16.29 -18.42
CA LYS A 698 -50.56 -14.88 -18.00
C LYS A 698 -49.60 -14.58 -16.84
N PHE A 699 -49.03 -13.39 -16.83
CA PHE A 699 -48.15 -12.88 -15.77
C PHE A 699 -48.61 -11.47 -15.38
N ASP A 700 -48.94 -11.25 -14.11
CA ASP A 700 -49.71 -10.10 -13.63
C ASP A 700 -49.10 -9.41 -12.39
N GLU A 701 -47.77 -9.33 -12.29
CA GLU A 701 -47.11 -8.65 -11.16
C GLU A 701 -46.73 -7.19 -11.39
N HIS A 702 -46.86 -6.65 -12.61
CA HIS A 702 -46.53 -5.24 -12.87
C HIS A 702 -47.68 -4.32 -12.46
N ASP A 703 -47.34 -3.23 -11.78
CA ASP A 703 -48.31 -2.24 -11.29
C ASP A 703 -48.43 -1.05 -12.25
N GLY A 704 -48.76 -1.35 -13.50
CA GLY A 704 -48.86 -0.35 -14.57
C GLY A 704 -48.51 -0.90 -15.95
N PRO A 705 -48.68 -0.10 -17.01
CA PRO A 705 -48.45 -0.53 -18.39
C PRO A 705 -47.05 -1.12 -18.62
N VAL A 706 -46.98 -2.33 -19.18
CA VAL A 706 -45.70 -2.96 -19.53
C VAL A 706 -45.34 -2.66 -20.98
N ARG A 707 -44.19 -2.00 -21.22
CA ARG A 707 -43.78 -1.54 -22.55
C ARG A 707 -42.62 -2.32 -23.11
N GLY A 708 -41.60 -2.55 -22.29
CA GLY A 708 -40.47 -3.40 -22.66
C GLY A 708 -40.83 -4.87 -22.47
N ILE A 709 -40.60 -5.70 -23.48
CA ILE A 709 -40.71 -7.16 -23.35
C ILE A 709 -39.77 -7.86 -24.34
N HIS A 710 -38.98 -8.84 -23.87
CA HIS A 710 -38.06 -9.56 -24.73
C HIS A 710 -37.78 -10.99 -24.23
N PHE A 711 -37.88 -11.97 -25.13
CA PHE A 711 -37.44 -13.35 -24.85
C PHE A 711 -35.91 -13.45 -24.78
N HIS A 712 -35.42 -14.34 -23.93
CA HIS A 712 -34.03 -14.76 -23.99
C HIS A 712 -33.83 -15.77 -25.14
N ASN A 713 -32.69 -15.72 -25.83
CA ASN A 713 -32.45 -16.53 -27.03
C ASN A 713 -32.37 -18.05 -26.76
N ALA A 714 -31.71 -18.43 -25.66
CA ALA A 714 -31.46 -19.85 -25.31
C ALA A 714 -32.22 -20.35 -24.07
N GLN A 715 -32.17 -19.61 -22.96
CA GLN A 715 -32.78 -19.99 -21.68
C GLN A 715 -34.30 -19.75 -21.65
N PRO A 716 -35.06 -20.44 -20.77
CA PRO A 716 -36.51 -20.28 -20.66
C PRO A 716 -36.92 -19.01 -19.91
N LEU A 717 -36.34 -17.87 -20.29
CA LEU A 717 -36.49 -16.58 -19.63
C LEU A 717 -37.10 -15.54 -20.57
N PHE A 718 -37.77 -14.56 -19.98
CA PHE A 718 -38.08 -13.29 -20.64
C PHE A 718 -37.93 -12.13 -19.67
N VAL A 719 -37.66 -10.94 -20.18
CA VAL A 719 -37.57 -9.71 -19.41
C VAL A 719 -38.75 -8.81 -19.76
N SER A 720 -39.25 -8.06 -18.79
CA SER A 720 -40.26 -7.03 -18.97
C SER A 720 -39.91 -5.75 -18.22
N GLY A 721 -40.28 -4.60 -18.78
CA GLY A 721 -40.13 -3.29 -18.16
C GLY A 721 -41.43 -2.50 -18.21
N GLY A 722 -41.85 -1.96 -17.05
CA GLY A 722 -43.12 -1.29 -16.89
C GLY A 722 -43.04 0.20 -16.57
N ASP A 723 -44.19 0.85 -16.66
CA ASP A 723 -44.43 2.20 -16.16
C ASP A 723 -44.43 2.23 -14.59
N ASP A 724 -44.28 1.08 -13.93
CA ASP A 724 -44.05 0.95 -12.47
C ASP A 724 -42.57 1.10 -12.07
N TYR A 725 -41.73 1.55 -13.00
CA TYR A 725 -40.28 1.75 -12.84
C TYR A 725 -39.49 0.46 -12.56
N LYS A 726 -40.14 -0.70 -12.69
CA LYS A 726 -39.57 -2.01 -12.41
C LYS A 726 -39.22 -2.73 -13.70
N ILE A 727 -38.06 -3.37 -13.70
CA ILE A 727 -37.71 -4.39 -14.69
C ILE A 727 -37.84 -5.73 -14.00
N LYS A 728 -38.60 -6.67 -14.59
CA LYS A 728 -38.78 -8.02 -14.05
C LYS A 728 -38.21 -9.06 -15.02
N VAL A 729 -37.53 -10.05 -14.46
CA VAL A 729 -37.03 -11.22 -15.19
C VAL A 729 -37.84 -12.43 -14.79
N TRP A 730 -38.40 -13.10 -15.77
CA TRP A 730 -39.37 -14.16 -15.59
C TRP A 730 -38.85 -15.47 -16.14
N ASN A 731 -39.20 -16.56 -15.49
CA ASN A 731 -39.06 -17.89 -16.06
C ASN A 731 -40.44 -18.44 -16.43
N TYR A 732 -40.67 -18.54 -17.74
CA TYR A 732 -41.98 -18.93 -18.29
C TYR A 732 -42.28 -20.43 -18.10
N LYS A 733 -41.29 -21.28 -17.83
CA LYS A 733 -41.53 -22.69 -17.49
C LYS A 733 -42.01 -22.85 -16.06
N THR A 734 -41.39 -22.12 -15.13
CA THR A 734 -41.74 -22.18 -13.70
C THR A 734 -42.88 -21.24 -13.32
N ARG A 735 -43.27 -20.33 -14.22
CA ARG A 735 -44.29 -19.29 -14.00
C ARG A 735 -44.02 -18.38 -12.80
N LYS A 736 -42.75 -18.03 -12.60
CA LYS A 736 -42.30 -17.19 -11.47
C LYS A 736 -41.48 -16.01 -11.98
N CYS A 737 -41.68 -14.85 -11.35
CA CYS A 737 -40.71 -13.77 -11.41
C CYS A 737 -39.46 -14.20 -10.62
N LEU A 738 -38.31 -14.24 -11.28
CA LEU A 738 -37.03 -14.58 -10.66
C LEU A 738 -36.42 -13.37 -9.99
N PHE A 739 -36.38 -12.23 -10.69
CA PHE A 739 -35.72 -11.01 -10.24
C PHE A 739 -36.55 -9.79 -10.57
N THR A 740 -36.55 -8.81 -9.66
CA THR A 740 -37.05 -7.46 -9.91
C THR A 740 -35.87 -6.50 -9.77
N LEU A 741 -35.47 -5.87 -10.86
CA LEU A 741 -34.39 -4.89 -10.91
C LEU A 741 -34.96 -3.50 -10.70
N LEU A 742 -34.41 -2.80 -9.71
CA LEU A 742 -34.83 -1.46 -9.31
C LEU A 742 -33.69 -0.48 -9.58
N GLY A 743 -34.04 0.71 -10.10
CA GLY A 743 -33.10 1.81 -10.17
C GLY A 743 -33.52 2.93 -11.10
N HIS A 744 -34.28 2.66 -12.16
CA HIS A 744 -34.83 3.71 -13.00
C HIS A 744 -35.76 4.62 -12.19
N LEU A 745 -35.74 5.91 -12.51
CA LEU A 745 -36.50 6.94 -11.78
C LEU A 745 -37.79 7.35 -12.49
N ASP A 746 -38.02 6.86 -13.70
CA ASP A 746 -39.21 7.15 -14.51
C ASP A 746 -39.59 5.94 -15.38
N TYR A 747 -40.59 6.07 -16.25
CA TYR A 747 -41.18 5.00 -17.04
C TYR A 747 -40.18 4.28 -17.94
N ILE A 748 -40.14 2.95 -17.83
CA ILE A 748 -39.30 2.13 -18.68
C ILE A 748 -39.97 1.97 -20.04
N ARG A 749 -39.27 2.39 -21.09
CA ARG A 749 -39.78 2.37 -22.47
C ARG A 749 -39.41 1.08 -23.20
N THR A 750 -38.23 0.54 -22.95
CA THR A 750 -37.80 -0.71 -23.58
C THR A 750 -36.84 -1.50 -22.70
N THR A 751 -36.80 -2.81 -22.92
CA THR A 751 -35.92 -3.77 -22.25
C THR A 751 -35.53 -4.87 -23.23
N PHE A 752 -34.25 -5.21 -23.32
CA PHE A 752 -33.74 -6.27 -24.21
C PHE A 752 -32.69 -7.13 -23.50
N PHE A 753 -32.61 -8.41 -23.89
CA PHE A 753 -31.46 -9.23 -23.56
C PHE A 753 -30.34 -8.98 -24.56
N HIS A 754 -29.10 -8.96 -24.07
CA HIS A 754 -27.94 -9.04 -24.92
C HIS A 754 -27.87 -10.42 -25.60
N HIS A 755 -27.30 -10.49 -26.81
CA HIS A 755 -27.31 -11.68 -27.66
C HIS A 755 -26.23 -12.71 -27.26
N GLU A 756 -25.09 -12.25 -26.73
CA GLU A 756 -23.98 -13.10 -26.25
C GLU A 756 -23.82 -13.12 -24.71
N TYR A 757 -23.67 -11.95 -24.09
CA TYR A 757 -23.52 -11.80 -22.64
C TYR A 757 -24.86 -11.93 -21.88
N PRO A 758 -24.84 -12.32 -20.58
CA PRO A 758 -26.05 -12.48 -19.76
C PRO A 758 -26.65 -11.14 -19.30
N TRP A 759 -26.56 -10.09 -20.12
CA TRP A 759 -26.96 -8.75 -19.73
C TRP A 759 -28.36 -8.39 -20.20
N ILE A 760 -29.00 -7.51 -19.44
CA ILE A 760 -30.26 -6.85 -19.79
C ILE A 760 -29.95 -5.38 -20.03
N ILE A 761 -30.49 -4.81 -21.10
CA ILE A 761 -30.38 -3.38 -21.41
C ILE A 761 -31.78 -2.78 -21.27
N SER A 762 -31.89 -1.64 -20.58
CA SER A 762 -33.13 -0.89 -20.45
C SER A 762 -32.94 0.59 -20.78
N ALA A 763 -33.98 1.20 -21.31
CA ALA A 763 -34.04 2.65 -21.51
C ALA A 763 -35.34 3.21 -20.94
N SER A 764 -35.26 4.39 -20.35
CA SER A 764 -36.31 4.98 -19.53
C SER A 764 -36.47 6.47 -19.80
N ASP A 765 -37.63 7.01 -19.43
CA ASP A 765 -37.92 8.45 -19.51
C ASP A 765 -37.07 9.31 -18.56
N ASP A 766 -36.32 8.68 -17.64
CA ASP A 766 -35.33 9.34 -16.77
C ASP A 766 -34.08 9.80 -17.54
N GLN A 767 -34.13 9.73 -18.88
CA GLN A 767 -33.07 10.09 -19.83
C GLN A 767 -31.83 9.19 -19.70
N THR A 768 -31.96 8.01 -19.08
CA THR A 768 -30.84 7.06 -18.92
C THR A 768 -31.07 5.74 -19.65
N ILE A 769 -29.95 5.14 -20.06
CA ILE A 769 -29.86 3.74 -20.50
C ILE A 769 -29.05 3.01 -19.43
N ARG A 770 -29.52 1.83 -19.02
CA ARG A 770 -28.85 1.01 -18.00
C ARG A 770 -28.62 -0.40 -18.50
N ILE A 771 -27.49 -0.97 -18.08
CA ILE A 771 -27.10 -2.34 -18.36
C ILE A 771 -27.07 -3.08 -17.02
N TRP A 772 -27.78 -4.20 -16.96
CA TRP A 772 -27.94 -5.05 -15.79
C TRP A 772 -27.34 -6.42 -16.07
N ASN A 773 -26.74 -7.04 -15.05
CA ASN A 773 -26.21 -8.40 -15.11
C ASN A 773 -27.07 -9.33 -14.26
#